data_AF-A0A7W0Y516-F1
#
_entry.id   AF-A0A7W0Y516-F1
#
_cell.length_a   1.000
_cell.length_b   1.000
_cell.length_c   1.000
_cell.angle_alpha   90.00
_cell.angle_beta   90.00
_cell.angle_gamma   90.00
#
_symmetry.space_group_name_H-M   'P 1'
#
loop_
_entity.id
_entity.type
_entity.pdbx_description
1 polymer ?
#
loop_
_entity_poly.entity_id
_entity_poly.type
_entity_poly.pdbx_seq_one_letter_code
_entity_poly.pdbx_strand_id
1 'polypeptide(L)'
;NILDRKAGATALAAKVAGLDREGRDKVAARIADVAKVAPGGVVLQIGDLVGLSAAATVRSALDASLDVSALRAHVLSLTTVELGQLLDGPTRAKLAELKLSPAVVAPHVAAMSWPVPNSQPIVQWYLEATPVELVAHTMMRVGSDTARALSKAMNALGKDAWRWAFAVTEAMVGSSPTTGLNLEFTPKFEEVTAALAARTPKHGPGSQKGAAPGGAGALKALVPAGSIDIAALTQAITDAATFEKHEVRALASSPYRERLIAAATPAQLAVLLDYMGVSDAHQLDWFLDSTTMTLDDVLTVSSSWTASSVSLAFKNPKLVAKLSARFPKAGPGDVFGVNRTAVCELAQSSPAVRAWCAVTAQPQELLQVITFAVPTIAKMWNLLIADGLDPRWVERLGAGSSQDTRLRSLVLNCPDPAAAAWVRTHLIGDKIEAAHAGNKPLEIGPMAYEGSATKRFEDGLTNPEVSTAEIGRRTSELSPAELVKLRENPEQLATVLSVLHDEWLPRVLALVEPPLIAVLRTADLRAGIAAYIRTRPSSETTAAFRDEAVASRVRRNVRDPFTLLPALREPGVLAIVGKDPDTLQWLLDRTDAPFAISQLGHPEVAKAIAPSLTKAHVERIPAMMTLSANQRAALERIASYVKNLDIAESLRERLEIEGRDADEERTPVPKPEGGIAIAKDAQHKQDELEAALEHADLAGALDVVLTKPPTRANVLAVCRERASMAPQLLSNPEHGARVDRLRQVLDQSPVAVFPTVPWFAFLRTVEARRWLFEHEPPTVILAELAHEPELAHFVLAKLTENDPAVRTWIEALPKGTALTAAERRQVRQLFDSVTNDVAARRLFEIRFGSKVTSKTYTHDELARLWTLFERVPDAHIEQGSVTQLAETPAPSLPGQFGGGNMMFVEGLTRDDKDNHQYSGNLQLTRAQLTTAYGYDDAQLEARIATEEIKKVETPDGTRYEIQKKIVKLLDFTVLHEIGHAVDQMLGEQSELVYGLAGWRRYNESDVGQLAKDLGGWDRVTPADQQRIQDVWVSWMNMRTWDSLDTLIGDDHPALSKKYKGVGIVDLGRSKEAPMAGEAPPINGHHVVANHKNQQFYRVPDRTRNAAPSPYSLTAPQEYFAECYAEYYYSFTGPGTEDKKGGRLPGWIKGWFDQNIDTLKHNPARDRK
;
A
#
# COMPACT_ATOMS: atom_id res chain seq x y z
N ASN A 1 -10.43 28.85 40.73
CA ASN A 1 -10.24 27.44 41.16
C ASN A 1 -9.05 26.74 40.51
N ILE A 2 -9.05 26.45 39.21
CA ILE A 2 -7.91 25.73 38.58
C ILE A 2 -6.60 26.52 38.63
N LEU A 3 -6.67 27.85 38.44
CA LEU A 3 -5.50 28.76 38.46
C LEU A 3 -5.09 29.22 39.89
N ASP A 4 -5.91 28.95 40.92
CA ASP A 4 -5.77 29.54 42.27
C ASP A 4 -4.97 28.68 43.28
N ARG A 5 -3.94 27.96 42.80
CA ARG A 5 -2.94 27.16 43.57
C ARG A 5 -3.32 25.70 43.91
N LYS A 6 -2.29 24.83 43.82
CA LYS A 6 -2.11 23.43 44.28
C LYS A 6 -2.43 22.26 43.34
N ALA A 7 -2.80 22.46 42.07
CA ALA A 7 -2.74 21.35 41.11
C ALA A 7 -1.30 21.21 40.59
N GLY A 8 -0.70 20.03 40.71
CA GLY A 8 0.57 19.74 40.03
C GLY A 8 0.41 19.94 38.51
N ALA A 9 1.46 20.39 37.84
CA ALA A 9 1.43 20.76 36.42
C ALA A 9 0.77 19.67 35.52
N THR A 10 1.07 18.40 35.76
CA THR A 10 0.49 17.26 35.01
C THR A 10 -1.01 17.07 35.26
N ALA A 11 -1.50 17.40 36.47
CA ALA A 11 -2.92 17.33 36.79
C ALA A 11 -3.75 18.44 36.11
N LEU A 12 -3.10 19.48 35.59
CA LEU A 12 -3.75 20.60 34.92
C LEU A 12 -4.26 20.22 33.53
N ALA A 13 -3.41 19.59 32.69
CA ALA A 13 -3.81 19.14 31.36
C ALA A 13 -4.92 18.09 31.41
N ALA A 14 -4.81 17.12 32.33
CA ALA A 14 -5.86 16.11 32.54
C ALA A 14 -7.21 16.73 32.98
N LYS A 15 -7.17 17.77 33.82
CA LYS A 15 -8.38 18.51 34.20
C LYS A 15 -8.99 19.29 33.05
N VAL A 16 -8.17 19.92 32.20
CA VAL A 16 -8.65 20.62 31.00
C VAL A 16 -9.26 19.64 30.00
N ALA A 17 -8.67 18.45 29.82
CA ALA A 17 -9.22 17.41 28.95
C ALA A 17 -10.62 16.93 29.40
N GLY A 18 -10.88 16.94 30.72
CA GLY A 18 -12.19 16.62 31.29
C GLY A 18 -13.23 17.74 31.25
N LEU A 19 -12.89 18.94 30.74
CA LEU A 19 -13.86 20.03 30.58
C LEU A 19 -14.72 19.84 29.32
N ASP A 20 -15.96 20.32 29.40
CA ASP A 20 -16.83 20.50 28.25
C ASP A 20 -16.33 21.62 27.33
N ARG A 21 -17.00 21.83 26.19
CA ARG A 21 -16.59 22.82 25.19
C ARG A 21 -16.54 24.24 25.76
N GLU A 22 -17.55 24.65 26.52
CA GLU A 22 -17.60 25.99 27.13
C GLU A 22 -16.45 26.19 28.14
N GLY A 23 -16.13 25.16 28.92
CA GLY A 23 -15.00 25.15 29.83
C GLY A 23 -13.66 25.26 29.08
N ARG A 24 -13.49 24.55 27.97
CA ARG A 24 -12.27 24.64 27.14
C ARG A 24 -12.14 26.00 26.46
N ASP A 25 -13.22 26.58 25.94
CA ASP A 25 -13.22 27.91 25.33
C ASP A 25 -12.82 28.99 26.36
N LYS A 26 -13.29 28.88 27.61
CA LYS A 26 -12.85 29.75 28.72
C LYS A 26 -11.37 29.58 29.06
N VAL A 27 -10.82 28.37 28.95
CA VAL A 27 -9.38 28.10 29.14
C VAL A 27 -8.58 28.66 27.97
N ALA A 28 -9.03 28.48 26.73
CA ALA A 28 -8.40 29.04 25.52
C ALA A 28 -8.28 30.56 25.61
N ALA A 29 -9.37 31.25 26.00
CA ALA A 29 -9.39 32.70 26.21
C ALA A 29 -8.44 33.20 27.31
N ARG A 30 -7.98 32.30 28.20
CA ARG A 30 -7.12 32.61 29.35
C ARG A 30 -5.79 31.86 29.34
N ILE A 31 -5.35 31.37 28.18
CA ILE A 31 -4.11 30.58 28.07
C ILE A 31 -2.87 31.35 28.57
N ALA A 32 -2.86 32.68 28.43
CA ALA A 32 -1.80 33.53 28.98
C ALA A 32 -1.76 33.54 30.52
N ASP A 33 -2.90 33.36 31.19
CA ASP A 33 -2.92 33.18 32.65
C ASP A 33 -2.46 31.78 33.06
N VAL A 34 -2.76 30.76 32.24
CA VAL A 34 -2.27 29.39 32.43
C VAL A 34 -0.74 29.35 32.32
N ALA A 35 -0.16 30.07 31.36
CA ALA A 35 1.28 30.18 31.16
C ALA A 35 2.02 30.77 32.37
N LYS A 36 1.37 31.62 33.19
CA LYS A 36 1.97 32.17 34.42
C LYS A 36 2.13 31.13 35.53
N VAL A 37 1.39 30.02 35.48
CA VAL A 37 1.31 29.04 36.58
C VAL A 37 1.64 27.60 36.17
N ALA A 38 1.86 27.35 34.87
CA ALA A 38 2.17 26.02 34.34
C ALA A 38 3.47 26.03 33.52
N PRO A 39 4.27 24.94 33.54
CA PRO A 39 5.41 24.79 32.65
C PRO A 39 4.99 24.81 31.18
N GLY A 40 5.85 25.31 30.30
CA GLY A 40 5.53 25.49 28.88
C GLY A 40 5.11 24.19 28.18
N GLY A 41 5.70 23.05 28.53
CA GLY A 41 5.28 21.75 27.98
C GLY A 41 3.82 21.38 28.30
N VAL A 42 3.32 21.80 29.47
CA VAL A 42 1.91 21.62 29.84
C VAL A 42 1.02 22.65 29.13
N VAL A 43 1.51 23.87 28.92
CA VAL A 43 0.81 24.90 28.14
C VAL A 43 0.61 24.46 26.68
N LEU A 44 1.62 23.80 26.08
CA LEU A 44 1.51 23.22 24.73
C LEU A 44 0.38 22.17 24.68
N GLN A 45 0.38 21.21 25.61
CA GLN A 45 -0.68 20.19 25.70
C GLN A 45 -2.07 20.79 25.91
N ILE A 46 -2.18 21.81 26.77
CA ILE A 46 -3.45 22.50 27.02
C ILE A 46 -3.91 23.26 25.77
N GLY A 47 -3.01 23.92 25.04
CA GLY A 47 -3.34 24.62 23.80
C GLY A 47 -3.93 23.70 22.75
N ASP A 48 -3.37 22.49 22.61
CA ASP A 48 -3.90 21.45 21.71
C ASP A 48 -5.29 20.96 22.14
N LEU A 49 -5.46 20.70 23.45
CA LEU A 49 -6.73 20.22 24.02
C LEU A 49 -7.89 21.22 23.85
N VAL A 50 -7.59 22.52 23.84
CA VAL A 50 -8.59 23.59 23.72
C VAL A 50 -8.67 24.18 22.31
N GLY A 51 -7.97 23.60 21.33
CA GLY A 51 -8.08 23.98 19.92
C GLY A 51 -7.50 25.36 19.58
N LEU A 52 -6.48 25.83 20.32
CA LEU A 52 -5.75 27.05 19.94
C LEU A 52 -4.91 26.80 18.68
N SER A 53 -4.70 27.86 17.89
CA SER A 53 -3.76 27.77 16.77
C SER A 53 -2.35 27.47 17.28
N ALA A 54 -1.55 26.72 16.51
CA ALA A 54 -0.17 26.39 16.88
C ALA A 54 0.65 27.64 17.26
N ALA A 55 0.45 28.76 16.55
CA ALA A 55 1.09 30.04 16.86
C ALA A 55 0.69 30.60 18.24
N ALA A 56 -0.60 30.58 18.58
CA ALA A 56 -1.08 31.04 19.88
C ALA A 56 -0.64 30.10 21.02
N THR A 57 -0.67 28.79 20.79
CA THR A 57 -0.22 27.75 21.72
C THR A 57 1.26 27.89 22.05
N VAL A 58 2.13 27.97 21.03
CA VAL A 58 3.57 28.13 21.23
C VAL A 58 3.91 29.47 21.85
N ARG A 59 3.28 30.58 21.44
CA ARG A 59 3.54 31.90 22.03
C ARG A 59 3.24 31.95 23.51
N SER A 60 2.12 31.35 23.92
CA SER A 60 1.73 31.24 25.32
C SER A 60 2.67 30.31 26.09
N ALA A 61 3.13 29.22 25.46
CA ALA A 61 4.13 28.35 26.07
C ALA A 61 5.49 29.02 26.23
N LEU A 62 5.90 29.91 25.30
CA LEU A 62 7.14 30.69 25.38
C LEU A 62 7.08 31.77 26.47
N ASP A 63 5.89 32.21 26.89
CA ASP A 63 5.70 33.06 28.08
C ASP A 63 5.87 32.29 29.40
N ALA A 64 5.84 30.95 29.34
CA ALA A 64 6.09 30.07 30.46
C ALA A 64 7.54 29.55 30.46
N SER A 65 7.95 28.89 31.55
CA SER A 65 9.23 28.15 31.57
C SER A 65 9.12 26.91 30.66
N LEU A 66 9.55 27.05 29.41
CA LEU A 66 9.42 26.05 28.36
C LEU A 66 10.70 25.25 28.18
N ASP A 67 10.58 23.93 28.29
CA ASP A 67 11.63 23.00 27.86
C ASP A 67 11.68 22.95 26.32
N VAL A 68 12.88 23.18 25.78
CA VAL A 68 13.17 23.12 24.34
C VAL A 68 12.81 21.76 23.75
N SER A 69 12.94 20.68 24.52
CA SER A 69 12.58 19.32 24.06
C SER A 69 11.08 19.16 23.86
N ALA A 70 10.27 19.73 24.76
CA ALA A 70 8.81 19.73 24.65
C ALA A 70 8.34 20.61 23.47
N LEU A 71 8.95 21.79 23.30
CA LEU A 71 8.70 22.63 22.13
C LEU A 71 9.03 21.89 20.82
N ARG A 72 10.20 21.25 20.76
CA ARG A 72 10.63 20.48 19.59
C ARG A 72 9.68 19.33 19.28
N ALA A 73 9.28 18.55 20.28
CA ALA A 73 8.34 17.44 20.09
C ALA A 73 7.00 17.92 19.53
N HIS A 74 6.47 19.03 20.04
CA HIS A 74 5.23 19.64 19.55
C HIS A 74 5.38 20.16 18.12
N VAL A 75 6.46 20.88 17.82
CA VAL A 75 6.75 21.40 16.47
C VAL A 75 6.92 20.28 15.43
N LEU A 76 7.50 19.14 15.82
CA LEU A 76 7.64 17.95 14.96
C LEU A 76 6.31 17.27 14.63
N SER A 77 5.26 17.54 15.42
CA SER A 77 3.92 16.99 15.17
C SER A 77 3.07 17.83 14.21
N LEU A 78 3.52 19.06 13.88
CA LEU A 78 2.81 19.98 12.99
C LEU A 78 3.03 19.65 11.52
N THR A 79 2.01 19.88 10.70
CA THR A 79 2.13 19.84 9.24
C THR A 79 2.95 21.01 8.71
N THR A 80 3.41 20.92 7.45
CA THR A 80 4.15 22.00 6.78
C THR A 80 3.39 23.33 6.74
N VAL A 81 2.07 23.28 6.57
CA VAL A 81 1.21 24.48 6.55
C VAL A 81 1.11 25.12 7.94
N GLU A 82 0.86 24.29 8.97
CA GLU A 82 0.79 24.75 10.36
C GLU A 82 2.13 25.29 10.85
N LEU A 83 3.25 24.71 10.43
CA LEU A 83 4.59 25.23 10.72
C LEU A 83 4.80 26.62 10.07
N GLY A 84 4.30 26.80 8.84
CA GLY A 84 4.27 28.08 8.15
C GLY A 84 3.51 29.17 8.93
N GLN A 85 2.36 28.79 9.49
CA GLN A 85 1.51 29.68 10.29
C GLN A 85 2.06 29.93 11.71
N LEU A 86 2.69 28.92 12.32
CA LEU A 86 3.34 29.00 13.62
C LEU A 86 4.44 30.05 13.64
N LEU A 87 5.26 30.09 12.59
CA LEU A 87 6.44 30.94 12.51
C LEU A 87 6.11 32.34 11.95
N ASP A 88 5.03 32.95 12.42
CA ASP A 88 4.72 34.35 12.14
C ASP A 88 5.77 35.31 12.72
N GLY A 89 5.76 36.58 12.29
CA GLY A 89 6.75 37.59 12.71
C GLY A 89 6.92 37.69 14.24
N PRO A 90 5.82 37.84 15.01
CA PRO A 90 5.89 37.92 16.48
C PRO A 90 6.46 36.66 17.16
N THR A 91 6.08 35.46 16.70
CA THR A 91 6.58 34.20 17.30
C THR A 91 8.06 34.02 16.99
N ARG A 92 8.52 34.39 15.79
CA ARG A 92 9.96 34.40 15.44
C ARG A 92 10.77 35.37 16.30
N ALA A 93 10.26 36.58 16.56
CA ALA A 93 10.93 37.55 17.42
C ALA A 93 11.17 36.97 18.83
N LYS A 94 10.17 36.30 19.38
CA LYS A 94 10.23 35.68 20.71
C LYS A 94 11.16 34.46 20.78
N LEU A 95 11.17 33.61 19.74
CA LEU A 95 12.12 32.51 19.62
C LEU A 95 13.57 33.02 19.49
N ALA A 96 13.76 34.15 18.80
CA ALA A 96 15.06 34.80 18.67
C ALA A 96 15.56 35.39 19.99
N GLU A 97 14.69 35.99 20.81
CA GLU A 97 15.03 36.47 22.17
C GLU A 97 15.56 35.34 23.07
N LEU A 98 15.01 34.13 22.91
CA LEU A 98 15.44 32.92 23.62
C LEU A 98 16.68 32.27 23.03
N LYS A 99 17.29 32.86 21.99
CA LYS A 99 18.45 32.34 21.25
C LYS A 99 18.25 30.91 20.74
N LEU A 100 17.01 30.50 20.48
CA LEU A 100 16.69 29.18 19.93
C LEU A 100 16.81 29.24 18.42
N SER A 101 17.74 28.45 17.85
CA SER A 101 17.89 28.41 16.39
C SER A 101 16.74 27.64 15.74
N PRO A 102 16.37 27.99 14.49
CA PRO A 102 15.28 27.30 13.78
C PRO A 102 15.60 25.82 13.55
N ALA A 103 16.88 25.47 13.44
CA ALA A 103 17.34 24.09 13.34
C ALA A 103 17.09 23.27 14.61
N VAL A 104 17.09 23.92 15.79
CA VAL A 104 16.78 23.29 17.08
C VAL A 104 15.26 23.10 17.25
N VAL A 105 14.49 24.09 16.80
CA VAL A 105 13.03 24.10 16.97
C VAL A 105 12.32 23.26 15.90
N ALA A 106 12.76 23.32 14.64
CA ALA A 106 12.10 22.70 13.49
C ALA A 106 13.12 22.09 12.49
N PRO A 107 13.81 20.99 12.85
CA PRO A 107 14.87 20.41 12.01
C PRO A 107 14.41 19.94 10.62
N HIS A 108 13.10 19.74 10.41
CA HIS A 108 12.53 19.35 9.11
C HIS A 108 12.26 20.53 8.16
N VAL A 109 12.40 21.80 8.59
CA VAL A 109 12.28 22.98 7.70
C VAL A 109 13.18 22.84 6.47
N ALA A 110 14.34 22.20 6.66
CA ALA A 110 15.26 21.80 5.62
C ALA A 110 14.66 20.95 4.50
N ALA A 111 13.79 20.00 4.86
CA ALA A 111 13.30 18.92 4.00
C ALA A 111 11.90 19.19 3.42
N MET A 112 11.25 20.29 3.82
CA MET A 112 9.98 20.72 3.22
C MET A 112 10.17 20.96 1.72
N SER A 113 9.19 20.66 0.87
CA SER A 113 9.24 21.03 -0.54
C SER A 113 9.03 22.55 -0.67
N TRP A 114 9.88 23.25 -1.42
CA TRP A 114 10.04 24.71 -1.32
C TRP A 114 9.10 25.62 -2.16
N PRO A 115 7.99 25.16 -2.80
CA PRO A 115 7.01 26.07 -3.40
C PRO A 115 5.81 26.37 -2.48
N VAL A 116 5.93 26.22 -1.15
CA VAL A 116 4.81 26.53 -0.23
C VAL A 116 4.72 28.06 -0.01
N PRO A 117 3.53 28.68 -0.20
CA PRO A 117 3.30 30.10 0.10
C PRO A 117 3.70 30.43 1.55
N ASN A 118 4.32 31.59 1.79
CA ASN A 118 4.82 32.08 3.10
C ASN A 118 6.04 31.36 3.71
N SER A 119 6.72 30.48 2.98
CA SER A 119 7.96 29.84 3.46
C SER A 119 9.15 30.81 3.54
N GLN A 120 9.23 31.81 2.65
CA GLN A 120 10.41 32.68 2.47
C GLN A 120 10.92 33.37 3.76
N PRO A 121 10.06 33.90 4.66
CA PRO A 121 10.54 34.49 5.92
C PRO A 121 11.10 33.46 6.92
N ILE A 122 10.67 32.20 6.85
CA ILE A 122 11.18 31.08 7.67
C ILE A 122 12.56 30.67 7.17
N VAL A 123 12.72 30.61 5.85
CA VAL A 123 14.01 30.39 5.19
C VAL A 123 15.00 31.47 5.59
N GLN A 124 14.57 32.72 5.53
CA GLN A 124 15.40 33.85 5.91
C GLN A 124 15.85 33.76 7.37
N TRP A 125 14.92 33.49 8.29
CA TRP A 125 15.24 33.30 9.71
C TRP A 125 16.17 32.09 9.95
N TYR A 126 15.92 30.96 9.28
CA TYR A 126 16.80 29.77 9.31
C TYR A 126 18.22 30.11 8.85
N LEU A 127 18.36 30.80 7.72
CA LEU A 127 19.66 31.18 7.16
C LEU A 127 20.36 32.24 7.99
N GLU A 128 19.64 33.17 8.60
CA GLU A 128 20.20 34.23 9.46
C GLU A 128 20.71 33.67 10.79
N ALA A 129 19.93 32.82 11.45
CA ALA A 129 20.17 32.33 12.81
C ALA A 129 20.97 31.01 12.90
N THR A 130 21.18 30.31 11.79
CA THR A 130 21.90 29.03 11.78
C THR A 130 23.36 29.23 11.31
N PRO A 131 24.36 28.65 12.03
CA PRO A 131 25.76 28.66 11.58
C PRO A 131 25.90 28.04 10.19
N VAL A 132 26.80 28.60 9.37
CA VAL A 132 26.96 28.22 7.96
C VAL A 132 27.31 26.74 7.79
N GLU A 133 28.00 26.15 8.76
CA GLU A 133 28.37 24.74 8.85
C GLU A 133 27.14 23.83 8.95
N LEU A 134 26.14 24.23 9.72
CA LEU A 134 24.92 23.45 9.92
C LEU A 134 23.97 23.59 8.72
N VAL A 135 23.94 24.77 8.09
CA VAL A 135 23.27 24.99 6.80
C VAL A 135 23.91 24.13 5.71
N ALA A 136 25.25 24.06 5.66
CA ALA A 136 25.98 23.18 4.74
C ALA A 136 25.58 21.71 4.92
N HIS A 137 25.59 21.23 6.16
CA HIS A 137 25.19 19.85 6.49
C HIS A 137 23.75 19.54 6.04
N THR A 138 22.88 20.54 6.14
CA THR A 138 21.48 20.44 5.74
C THR A 138 21.34 20.38 4.22
N MET A 139 22.05 21.23 3.49
CA MET A 139 22.07 21.23 2.02
C MET A 139 22.59 19.91 1.44
N MET A 140 23.43 19.17 2.16
CA MET A 140 23.91 17.84 1.75
C MET A 140 22.90 16.70 1.92
N ARG A 141 21.82 16.93 2.69
CA ARG A 141 20.80 15.90 3.02
C ARG A 141 19.52 16.05 2.21
N VAL A 142 19.41 17.09 1.39
CA VAL A 142 18.20 17.47 0.65
C VAL A 142 18.43 17.34 -0.85
N GLY A 143 17.35 17.23 -1.64
CA GLY A 143 17.43 17.13 -3.10
C GLY A 143 18.07 18.35 -3.77
N SER A 144 18.55 18.19 -5.01
CA SER A 144 19.29 19.20 -5.76
C SER A 144 18.55 20.54 -5.92
N ASP A 145 17.24 20.50 -6.11
CA ASP A 145 16.43 21.71 -6.28
C ASP A 145 16.29 22.50 -4.97
N THR A 146 16.19 21.82 -3.83
CA THR A 146 16.19 22.43 -2.51
C THR A 146 17.54 23.07 -2.17
N ALA A 147 18.64 22.36 -2.45
CA ALA A 147 19.98 22.92 -2.26
C ALA A 147 20.21 24.17 -3.13
N ARG A 148 19.66 24.19 -4.35
CA ARG A 148 19.70 25.36 -5.24
C ARG A 148 18.92 26.54 -4.66
N ALA A 149 17.71 26.31 -4.14
CA ALA A 149 16.89 27.35 -3.51
C ALA A 149 17.59 27.97 -2.29
N LEU A 150 18.18 27.14 -1.41
CA LEU A 150 18.94 27.59 -0.24
C LEU A 150 20.17 28.41 -0.64
N SER A 151 20.91 27.99 -1.68
CA SER A 151 22.07 28.74 -2.18
C SER A 151 21.69 30.14 -2.68
N LYS A 152 20.59 30.22 -3.44
CA LYS A 152 20.06 31.50 -3.95
C LYS A 152 19.63 32.42 -2.80
N ALA A 153 18.97 31.87 -1.79
CA ALA A 153 18.52 32.61 -0.61
C ALA A 153 19.70 33.11 0.24
N MET A 154 20.74 32.30 0.44
CA MET A 154 21.98 32.71 1.14
C MET A 154 22.66 33.89 0.46
N ASN A 155 22.83 33.82 -0.87
CA ASN A 155 23.41 34.90 -1.66
C ASN A 155 22.58 36.19 -1.57
N ALA A 156 21.25 36.08 -1.58
CA ALA A 156 20.35 37.23 -1.43
C ALA A 156 20.47 37.90 -0.05
N LEU A 157 20.89 37.17 0.99
CA LEU A 157 21.14 37.68 2.34
C LEU A 157 22.58 38.20 2.54
N GLY A 158 23.39 38.28 1.48
CA GLY A 158 24.81 38.65 1.57
C GLY A 158 25.69 37.60 2.27
N LYS A 159 25.14 36.41 2.55
CA LYS A 159 25.90 35.26 3.03
C LYS A 159 26.38 34.49 1.81
N ASP A 160 27.51 34.90 1.27
CA ASP A 160 28.23 34.24 0.17
C ASP A 160 28.09 32.71 0.25
N ALA A 161 27.19 32.12 -0.55
CA ALA A 161 26.86 30.71 -0.44
C ALA A 161 28.12 29.87 -0.63
N TRP A 162 29.01 30.23 -1.54
CA TRP A 162 30.27 29.50 -1.76
C TRP A 162 31.11 29.27 -0.48
N ARG A 163 30.97 30.10 0.57
CA ARG A 163 31.67 29.88 1.85
C ARG A 163 31.24 28.61 2.58
N TRP A 164 30.02 28.11 2.36
CA TRP A 164 29.58 26.84 2.95
C TRP A 164 30.43 25.65 2.47
N ALA A 165 30.94 25.70 1.23
CA ALA A 165 31.81 24.66 0.68
C ALA A 165 33.11 24.48 1.49
N PHE A 166 33.58 25.54 2.16
CA PHE A 166 34.76 25.51 3.02
C PHE A 166 34.48 25.00 4.44
N ALA A 167 33.21 24.95 4.84
CA ALA A 167 32.74 24.38 6.10
C ALA A 167 32.46 22.87 5.99
N VAL A 168 32.41 22.31 4.78
CA VAL A 168 32.27 20.88 4.53
C VAL A 168 33.61 20.19 4.85
N THR A 169 33.65 19.44 5.95
CA THR A 169 34.82 18.60 6.30
C THR A 169 34.72 17.23 5.63
N GLU A 170 35.85 16.52 5.47
CA GLU A 170 35.87 15.15 4.92
C GLU A 170 34.92 14.19 5.65
N ALA A 171 34.75 14.36 6.97
CA ALA A 171 33.82 13.58 7.78
C ALA A 171 32.34 13.79 7.39
N MET A 172 32.00 14.97 6.84
CA MET A 172 30.64 15.30 6.42
C MET A 172 30.36 14.76 5.01
N VAL A 173 31.34 14.79 4.09
CA VAL A 173 31.25 14.24 2.72
C VAL A 173 30.93 12.74 2.70
N GLY A 174 31.41 11.98 3.70
CA GLY A 174 31.19 10.53 3.79
C GLY A 174 29.80 10.08 4.23
N SER A 175 28.89 10.99 4.62
CA SER A 175 27.63 10.65 5.31
C SER A 175 26.35 10.77 4.47
N SER A 176 26.45 11.18 3.20
CA SER A 176 25.31 11.28 2.25
C SER A 176 25.79 10.97 0.82
N PRO A 177 25.27 9.95 0.12
CA PRO A 177 25.71 9.61 -1.24
C PRO A 177 25.12 10.50 -2.35
N THR A 178 24.17 11.40 -2.04
CA THR A 178 23.35 12.10 -3.06
C THR A 178 23.83 13.51 -3.46
N THR A 179 24.89 14.05 -2.88
CA THR A 179 25.43 15.33 -3.35
C THR A 179 26.74 15.14 -4.10
N GLY A 180 26.63 14.97 -5.42
CA GLY A 180 27.59 15.64 -6.31
C GLY A 180 27.52 17.12 -5.96
N LEU A 181 28.58 17.64 -5.34
CA LEU A 181 28.73 19.04 -5.02
C LEU A 181 28.62 19.84 -6.33
N ASN A 182 27.44 20.35 -6.65
CA ASN A 182 27.16 21.24 -7.78
C ASN A 182 27.79 22.62 -7.52
N LEU A 183 29.10 22.65 -7.33
CA LEU A 183 29.89 23.86 -7.13
C LEU A 183 30.05 24.66 -8.43
N GLU A 184 29.66 24.08 -9.58
CA GLU A 184 29.65 24.72 -10.91
C GLU A 184 28.83 26.03 -10.95
N PHE A 185 27.94 26.25 -9.99
CA PHE A 185 27.10 27.46 -9.89
C PHE A 185 27.61 28.50 -8.89
N THR A 186 28.78 28.28 -8.29
CA THR A 186 29.45 29.30 -7.49
C THR A 186 30.38 30.13 -8.37
N PRO A 187 30.34 31.48 -8.30
CA PRO A 187 31.20 32.36 -9.12
C PRO A 187 32.73 32.15 -8.95
N LYS A 188 33.14 31.27 -8.04
CA LYS A 188 34.53 30.99 -7.64
C LYS A 188 34.85 29.48 -7.59
N PHE A 189 34.14 28.68 -8.39
CA PHE A 189 34.26 27.21 -8.41
C PHE A 189 35.72 26.70 -8.47
N GLU A 190 36.55 27.31 -9.31
CA GLU A 190 37.96 26.92 -9.47
C GLU A 190 38.81 27.20 -8.21
N GLU A 191 38.58 28.34 -7.53
CA GLU A 191 39.30 28.68 -6.28
C GLU A 191 38.93 27.73 -5.13
N VAL A 192 37.65 27.33 -5.04
CA VAL A 192 37.15 26.39 -4.03
C VAL A 192 37.78 25.00 -4.21
N THR A 193 37.85 24.55 -5.47
CA THR A 193 38.40 23.23 -5.82
C THR A 193 39.90 23.16 -5.51
N ALA A 194 40.65 24.23 -5.82
CA ALA A 194 42.07 24.32 -5.52
C ALA A 194 42.38 24.34 -4.02
N ALA A 195 41.57 25.04 -3.23
CA ALA A 195 41.77 25.16 -1.78
C ALA A 195 41.36 23.89 -0.99
N LEU A 196 40.37 23.14 -1.46
CA LEU A 196 40.01 21.83 -0.90
C LEU A 196 41.09 20.78 -1.17
N ALA A 197 41.69 20.79 -2.37
CA ALA A 197 42.80 19.91 -2.72
C ALA A 197 44.09 20.18 -1.90
N ALA A 198 44.27 21.40 -1.40
CA ALA A 198 45.44 21.79 -0.61
C ALA A 198 45.34 21.41 0.89
N ARG A 199 44.15 21.05 1.40
CA ARG A 199 43.89 20.80 2.83
C ARG A 199 43.97 19.32 3.25
N THR A 200 44.17 18.39 2.33
CA THR A 200 44.27 16.95 2.62
C THR A 200 45.61 16.64 3.33
N PRO A 201 45.65 16.27 4.62
CA PRO A 201 46.92 16.06 5.33
C PRO A 201 47.53 14.70 5.02
N LYS A 202 48.85 14.66 4.74
CA LYS A 202 49.65 13.42 4.83
C LYS A 202 49.86 13.07 6.31
N HIS A 203 49.25 11.99 6.79
CA HIS A 203 49.38 11.56 8.19
C HIS A 203 50.80 11.05 8.51
N GLY A 204 51.49 11.75 9.42
CA GLY A 204 52.62 11.22 10.21
C GLY A 204 52.17 10.97 11.66
N PRO A 205 52.74 9.99 12.38
CA PRO A 205 52.25 9.58 13.69
C PRO A 205 52.89 10.43 14.79
N GLY A 206 52.11 11.26 15.46
CA GLY A 206 52.60 11.99 16.64
C GLY A 206 51.59 12.92 17.28
N SER A 207 50.89 12.41 18.29
CA SER A 207 50.50 13.07 19.54
C SER A 207 49.06 12.71 19.95
N GLN A 208 48.96 11.94 21.03
CA GLN A 208 47.99 12.15 22.12
C GLN A 208 48.35 11.17 23.25
N LYS A 209 49.03 11.68 24.27
CA LYS A 209 49.19 11.04 25.58
C LYS A 209 48.27 11.77 26.55
N GLY A 210 47.36 11.04 27.20
CA GLY A 210 46.65 11.51 28.40
C GLY A 210 45.17 11.18 28.45
N ALA A 211 44.81 9.92 28.73
CA ALA A 211 43.53 9.54 29.34
C ALA A 211 43.68 8.20 30.08
N ALA A 212 42.96 8.05 31.19
CA ALA A 212 43.03 6.96 32.18
C ALA A 212 42.57 5.58 31.64
N PRO A 213 42.90 4.45 32.30
CA PRO A 213 42.63 3.11 31.75
C PRO A 213 41.17 2.71 31.99
N GLY A 214 40.32 2.93 31.00
CA GLY A 214 39.01 2.28 30.85
C GLY A 214 39.05 1.34 29.65
N GLY A 215 38.32 0.22 29.73
CA GLY A 215 37.90 -0.64 28.59
C GLY A 215 38.95 -1.47 27.85
N ALA A 216 40.03 -0.87 27.35
CA ALA A 216 41.03 -1.53 26.47
C ALA A 216 41.75 -2.76 27.08
N GLY A 217 41.70 -2.94 28.40
CA GLY A 217 42.29 -4.09 29.10
C GLY A 217 41.53 -5.41 28.92
N ALA A 218 40.20 -5.38 28.82
CA ALA A 218 39.37 -6.58 28.70
C ALA A 218 39.48 -7.22 27.32
N LEU A 219 39.51 -6.40 26.27
CA LEU A 219 39.69 -6.85 24.89
C LEU A 219 41.12 -7.38 24.62
N LYS A 220 42.15 -6.80 25.25
CA LYS A 220 43.52 -7.34 25.21
C LYS A 220 43.66 -8.69 25.94
N ALA A 221 42.88 -8.93 26.99
CA ALA A 221 42.90 -10.19 27.74
C ALA A 221 42.24 -11.35 26.97
N LEU A 222 41.27 -11.06 26.08
CA LEU A 222 40.58 -12.05 25.24
C LEU A 222 41.35 -12.44 23.97
N VAL A 223 42.54 -11.85 23.72
CA VAL A 223 43.40 -12.21 22.58
C VAL A 223 44.75 -12.76 23.07
N PRO A 224 44.82 -14.01 23.60
CA PRO A 224 46.09 -14.68 23.81
C PRO A 224 46.78 -14.98 22.46
N ALA A 225 48.10 -15.17 22.49
CA ALA A 225 48.96 -15.30 21.31
C ALA A 225 48.74 -16.55 20.42
N GLY A 226 47.60 -17.25 20.48
CA GLY A 226 47.41 -18.52 19.76
C GLY A 226 45.99 -18.92 19.33
N SER A 227 44.92 -18.34 19.87
CA SER A 227 43.54 -18.68 19.45
C SER A 227 42.54 -17.60 19.87
N ILE A 228 41.73 -17.11 18.91
CA ILE A 228 40.60 -16.20 19.19
C ILE A 228 39.34 -17.07 19.32
N ASP A 229 38.72 -17.09 20.50
CA ASP A 229 37.39 -17.69 20.68
C ASP A 229 36.33 -16.72 20.17
N ILE A 230 35.85 -16.98 18.95
CA ILE A 230 34.88 -16.13 18.25
C ILE A 230 33.53 -16.09 19.00
N ALA A 231 33.09 -17.19 19.59
CA ALA A 231 31.80 -17.24 20.30
C ALA A 231 31.85 -16.40 21.59
N ALA A 232 32.95 -16.50 22.33
CA ALA A 232 33.18 -15.67 23.51
C ALA A 232 33.31 -14.17 23.16
N LEU A 233 33.94 -13.84 22.04
CA LEU A 233 34.08 -12.46 21.56
C LEU A 233 32.73 -11.87 21.13
N THR A 234 31.92 -12.61 20.38
CA THR A 234 30.57 -12.17 19.97
C THR A 234 29.66 -11.99 21.19
N GLN A 235 29.71 -12.91 22.16
CA GLN A 235 28.93 -12.81 23.40
C GLN A 235 29.36 -11.58 24.23
N ALA A 236 30.66 -11.36 24.40
CA ALA A 236 31.19 -10.21 25.14
C ALA A 236 30.83 -8.84 24.51
N ILE A 237 30.76 -8.77 23.18
CA ILE A 237 30.33 -7.56 22.46
C ILE A 237 28.81 -7.34 22.62
N THR A 238 28.02 -8.43 22.62
CA THR A 238 26.55 -8.37 22.76
C THR A 238 26.13 -7.97 24.18
N ASP A 239 26.86 -8.42 25.21
CA ASP A 239 26.51 -8.18 26.61
C ASP A 239 26.91 -6.78 27.12
N ALA A 240 27.80 -6.08 26.42
CA ALA A 240 28.32 -4.79 26.86
C ALA A 240 27.59 -3.61 26.17
N ALA A 241 26.54 -3.10 26.81
CA ALA A 241 25.76 -1.94 26.34
C ALA A 241 26.56 -0.61 26.27
N THR A 242 27.82 -0.57 26.74
CA THR A 242 28.65 0.64 26.82
C THR A 242 30.10 0.38 26.42
N PHE A 243 30.35 -0.12 25.22
CA PHE A 243 31.66 0.07 24.58
C PHE A 243 31.68 1.42 23.85
N GLU A 244 32.64 2.28 24.18
CA GLU A 244 32.89 3.47 23.37
C GLU A 244 33.41 3.03 21.99
N LYS A 245 32.79 3.54 20.91
CA LYS A 245 33.15 3.28 19.49
C LYS A 245 34.65 3.42 19.17
N HIS A 246 35.42 4.09 20.03
CA HIS A 246 36.86 4.30 19.87
C HIS A 246 37.71 3.04 20.17
N GLU A 247 37.28 2.18 21.10
CA GLU A 247 38.05 0.97 21.47
C GLU A 247 37.88 -0.16 20.45
N VAL A 248 36.68 -0.27 19.89
CA VAL A 248 36.35 -1.21 18.82
C VAL A 248 37.12 -0.89 17.52
N ARG A 249 37.42 0.40 17.26
CA ARG A 249 38.29 0.81 16.15
C ARG A 249 39.75 0.37 16.32
N ALA A 250 40.22 0.09 17.54
CA ALA A 250 41.59 -0.38 17.77
C ALA A 250 41.81 -1.81 17.23
N LEU A 251 40.76 -2.64 17.18
CA LEU A 251 40.78 -3.97 16.54
C LEU A 251 40.99 -3.88 15.02
N ALA A 252 40.63 -2.75 14.40
CA ALA A 252 40.85 -2.52 12.98
C ALA A 252 42.30 -2.13 12.63
N SER A 253 43.21 -2.08 13.61
CA SER A 253 44.64 -1.90 13.39
C SER A 253 45.31 -3.19 12.86
N SER A 254 46.36 -3.02 12.05
CA SER A 254 46.96 -4.03 11.16
C SER A 254 47.24 -5.43 11.76
N PRO A 255 47.72 -5.62 13.01
CA PRO A 255 48.07 -6.97 13.48
C PRO A 255 46.88 -7.81 13.99
N TYR A 256 45.72 -7.21 14.28
CA TYR A 256 44.53 -7.96 14.75
C TYR A 256 43.60 -8.36 13.62
N ARG A 257 43.54 -7.53 12.56
CA ARG A 257 42.81 -7.81 11.32
C ARG A 257 43.20 -9.16 10.73
N GLU A 258 44.49 -9.40 10.53
CA GLU A 258 44.99 -10.65 9.94
C GLU A 258 44.64 -11.88 10.79
N ARG A 259 44.68 -11.76 12.13
CA ARG A 259 44.35 -12.85 13.05
C ARG A 259 42.86 -13.16 13.09
N LEU A 260 42.01 -12.13 13.07
CA LEU A 260 40.55 -12.29 13.02
C LEU A 260 40.13 -12.94 11.70
N ILE A 261 40.69 -12.48 10.58
CA ILE A 261 40.44 -13.05 9.26
C ILE A 261 40.86 -14.52 9.20
N ALA A 262 41.99 -14.89 9.80
CA ALA A 262 42.45 -16.28 9.85
C ALA A 262 41.60 -17.19 10.77
N ALA A 263 40.90 -16.63 11.76
CA ALA A 263 40.20 -17.40 12.80
C ALA A 263 38.66 -17.47 12.62
N ALA A 264 38.05 -16.54 11.87
CA ALA A 264 36.59 -16.46 11.72
C ALA A 264 36.10 -17.06 10.39
N THR A 265 34.94 -17.71 10.42
CA THR A 265 34.19 -17.99 9.18
C THR A 265 33.62 -16.70 8.58
N PRO A 266 33.31 -16.63 7.27
CA PRO A 266 32.73 -15.43 6.65
C PRO A 266 31.46 -14.94 7.35
N ALA A 267 30.55 -15.85 7.75
CA ALA A 267 29.34 -15.50 8.49
C ALA A 267 29.63 -14.91 9.87
N GLN A 268 30.58 -15.48 10.61
CA GLN A 268 31.00 -14.94 11.91
C GLN A 268 31.67 -13.58 11.78
N LEU A 269 32.50 -13.40 10.74
CA LEU A 269 33.17 -12.15 10.45
C LEU A 269 32.17 -11.05 10.06
N ALA A 270 31.10 -11.38 9.31
CA ALA A 270 30.03 -10.44 8.96
C ALA A 270 29.32 -9.91 10.21
N VAL A 271 28.90 -10.82 11.09
CA VAL A 271 28.24 -10.48 12.35
C VAL A 271 29.16 -9.60 13.21
N LEU A 272 30.44 -9.98 13.37
CA LEU A 272 31.40 -9.19 14.13
C LEU A 272 31.58 -7.78 13.54
N LEU A 273 31.76 -7.65 12.22
CA LEU A 273 31.99 -6.36 11.59
C LEU A 273 30.77 -5.43 11.63
N ASP A 274 29.56 -5.99 11.55
CA ASP A 274 28.31 -5.25 11.71
C ASP A 274 28.17 -4.71 13.15
N TYR A 275 28.42 -5.55 14.15
CA TYR A 275 28.49 -5.12 15.56
C TYR A 275 29.57 -4.05 15.78
N MET A 276 30.68 -4.10 15.05
CA MET A 276 31.75 -3.11 15.12
C MET A 276 31.41 -1.80 14.39
N GLY A 277 30.28 -1.72 13.69
CA GLY A 277 29.87 -0.57 12.89
C GLY A 277 30.85 -0.25 11.76
N VAL A 278 31.52 -1.28 11.22
CA VAL A 278 32.41 -1.15 10.06
C VAL A 278 31.53 -0.96 8.83
N SER A 279 31.80 0.07 8.02
CA SER A 279 31.01 0.32 6.81
C SER A 279 31.14 -0.83 5.82
N ASP A 280 30.06 -1.14 5.09
CA ASP A 280 29.96 -2.24 4.12
C ASP A 280 31.17 -2.32 3.16
N ALA A 281 31.66 -1.18 2.68
CA ALA A 281 32.88 -1.09 1.86
C ALA A 281 34.15 -1.63 2.53
N HIS A 282 34.31 -1.36 3.82
CA HIS A 282 35.43 -1.87 4.61
C HIS A 282 35.20 -3.32 5.03
N GLN A 283 33.95 -3.73 5.25
CA GLN A 283 33.65 -5.14 5.48
C GLN A 283 34.11 -5.97 4.29
N LEU A 284 33.78 -5.52 3.06
CA LEU A 284 34.23 -6.17 1.83
C LEU A 284 35.76 -6.25 1.71
N ASP A 285 36.47 -5.19 2.11
CA ASP A 285 37.94 -5.19 2.08
C ASP A 285 38.53 -6.25 3.04
N TRP A 286 37.90 -6.47 4.20
CA TRP A 286 38.29 -7.51 5.16
C TRP A 286 38.00 -8.90 4.63
N PHE A 287 36.82 -9.05 4.05
CA PHE A 287 36.39 -10.26 3.38
C PHE A 287 37.35 -10.68 2.28
N LEU A 288 37.78 -9.75 1.41
CA LEU A 288 38.69 -10.03 0.30
C LEU A 288 40.12 -10.37 0.73
N ASP A 289 40.53 -9.96 1.93
CA ASP A 289 41.81 -10.36 2.52
C ASP A 289 41.74 -11.78 3.12
N SER A 290 40.55 -12.38 3.26
CA SER A 290 40.39 -13.77 3.66
C SER A 290 40.69 -14.74 2.53
N THR A 291 41.62 -15.67 2.78
CA THR A 291 41.97 -16.72 1.81
C THR A 291 40.93 -17.83 1.71
N THR A 292 39.99 -17.93 2.67
CA THR A 292 38.95 -18.96 2.72
C THR A 292 37.62 -18.52 2.10
N MET A 293 37.48 -17.23 1.77
CA MET A 293 36.23 -16.69 1.25
C MET A 293 35.96 -17.10 -0.22
N THR A 294 34.72 -17.52 -0.47
CA THR A 294 34.18 -17.86 -1.80
C THR A 294 33.36 -16.72 -2.41
N LEU A 295 33.02 -16.83 -3.69
CA LEU A 295 32.13 -15.87 -4.37
C LEU A 295 30.72 -15.87 -3.76
N ASP A 296 30.21 -17.06 -3.37
CA ASP A 296 28.91 -17.21 -2.73
C ASP A 296 28.85 -16.53 -1.35
N ASP A 297 29.97 -16.50 -0.62
CA ASP A 297 30.06 -15.76 0.64
C ASP A 297 29.95 -14.25 0.41
N VAL A 298 30.61 -13.73 -0.64
CA VAL A 298 30.51 -12.32 -1.04
C VAL A 298 29.07 -11.98 -1.43
N LEU A 299 28.41 -12.85 -2.19
CA LEU A 299 27.01 -12.69 -2.57
C LEU A 299 26.08 -12.71 -1.35
N THR A 300 26.28 -13.66 -0.44
CA THR A 300 25.46 -13.79 0.78
C THR A 300 25.58 -12.54 1.63
N VAL A 301 26.80 -12.03 1.85
CA VAL A 301 27.03 -10.81 2.63
C VAL A 301 26.48 -9.56 1.92
N SER A 302 26.71 -9.43 0.61
CA SER A 302 26.28 -8.25 -0.15
C SER A 302 24.76 -8.20 -0.39
N SER A 303 24.07 -9.33 -0.27
CA SER A 303 22.61 -9.41 -0.45
C SER A 303 21.81 -8.60 0.57
N SER A 304 22.38 -8.32 1.74
CA SER A 304 21.76 -7.48 2.78
C SER A 304 22.08 -6.00 2.62
N TRP A 305 22.96 -5.62 1.69
CA TRP A 305 23.41 -4.24 1.52
C TRP A 305 22.40 -3.39 0.76
N THR A 306 22.31 -2.12 1.14
CA THR A 306 21.54 -1.14 0.38
C THR A 306 22.21 -0.82 -0.96
N ALA A 307 21.44 -0.37 -1.96
CA ALA A 307 22.00 0.09 -3.24
C ALA A 307 23.10 1.17 -3.06
N SER A 308 22.94 2.04 -2.07
CA SER A 308 23.92 3.08 -1.70
C SER A 308 25.23 2.48 -1.17
N SER A 309 25.14 1.45 -0.33
CA SER A 309 26.30 0.74 0.22
C SER A 309 27.10 0.02 -0.87
N VAL A 310 26.41 -0.67 -1.78
CA VAL A 310 26.99 -1.30 -2.97
C VAL A 310 27.68 -0.23 -3.84
N SER A 311 27.02 0.90 -4.08
CA SER A 311 27.63 2.00 -4.85
C SER A 311 28.91 2.54 -4.19
N LEU A 312 28.90 2.74 -2.87
CA LEU A 312 30.05 3.30 -2.14
C LEU A 312 31.25 2.34 -2.12
N ALA A 313 31.02 1.04 -1.90
CA ALA A 313 32.08 0.03 -1.86
C ALA A 313 32.83 -0.08 -3.20
N PHE A 314 32.11 0.00 -4.31
CA PHE A 314 32.66 -0.24 -5.64
C PHE A 314 33.07 1.03 -6.39
N LYS A 315 32.84 2.22 -5.80
CA LYS A 315 33.57 3.45 -6.16
C LYS A 315 35.04 3.43 -5.72
N ASN A 316 35.43 2.51 -4.84
CA ASN A 316 36.82 2.34 -4.43
C ASN A 316 37.59 1.46 -5.44
N PRO A 317 38.49 2.04 -6.27
CA PRO A 317 39.18 1.28 -7.31
C PRO A 317 40.10 0.19 -6.76
N LYS A 318 40.64 0.35 -5.54
CA LYS A 318 41.48 -0.68 -4.90
C LYS A 318 40.68 -1.93 -4.56
N LEU A 319 39.43 -1.73 -4.15
CA LEU A 319 38.55 -2.83 -3.77
C LEU A 319 38.07 -3.61 -4.98
N VAL A 320 37.70 -2.90 -6.05
CA VAL A 320 37.39 -3.50 -7.35
C VAL A 320 38.58 -4.29 -7.90
N ALA A 321 39.80 -3.75 -7.80
CA ALA A 321 41.01 -4.47 -8.21
C ALA A 321 41.28 -5.72 -7.36
N LYS A 322 41.02 -5.69 -6.04
CA LYS A 322 41.12 -6.88 -5.19
C LYS A 322 40.07 -7.93 -5.58
N LEU A 323 38.83 -7.53 -5.83
CA LEU A 323 37.76 -8.42 -6.28
C LEU A 323 38.07 -9.09 -7.61
N SER A 324 38.46 -8.31 -8.62
CA SER A 324 38.76 -8.84 -9.95
C SER A 324 40.00 -9.73 -9.94
N ALA A 325 41.01 -9.41 -9.11
CA ALA A 325 42.18 -10.28 -8.92
C ALA A 325 41.82 -11.59 -8.19
N ARG A 326 40.92 -11.53 -7.21
CA ARG A 326 40.50 -12.68 -6.41
C ARG A 326 39.56 -13.61 -7.17
N PHE A 327 38.64 -13.05 -7.96
CA PHE A 327 37.63 -13.78 -8.73
C PHE A 327 37.72 -13.42 -10.22
N PRO A 328 38.82 -13.79 -10.91
CA PRO A 328 39.09 -13.35 -12.29
C PRO A 328 38.11 -13.88 -13.34
N LYS A 329 37.29 -14.87 -12.98
CA LYS A 329 36.23 -15.44 -13.84
C LYS A 329 34.84 -14.87 -13.54
N ALA A 330 34.68 -14.12 -12.45
CA ALA A 330 33.41 -13.53 -12.08
C ALA A 330 33.22 -12.18 -12.80
N GLY A 331 32.08 -12.05 -13.46
CA GLY A 331 31.59 -10.77 -13.95
C GLY A 331 31.13 -9.88 -12.79
N PRO A 332 31.03 -8.56 -13.01
CA PRO A 332 30.31 -7.68 -12.11
C PRO A 332 28.92 -8.23 -11.76
N GLY A 333 28.14 -8.71 -12.73
CA GLY A 333 26.81 -9.26 -12.47
C GLY A 333 26.78 -10.48 -11.52
N ASP A 334 27.84 -11.30 -11.53
CA ASP A 334 28.00 -12.44 -10.62
C ASP A 334 28.30 -12.00 -9.18
N VAL A 335 28.82 -10.79 -8.98
CA VAL A 335 29.07 -10.21 -7.65
C VAL A 335 27.89 -9.34 -7.20
N PHE A 336 27.14 -8.76 -8.14
CA PHE A 336 26.06 -7.81 -7.88
C PHE A 336 24.65 -8.45 -7.94
N GLY A 337 24.53 -9.78 -7.87
CA GLY A 337 23.39 -10.65 -8.26
C GLY A 337 21.93 -10.26 -7.94
N VAL A 338 21.67 -9.12 -7.29
CA VAL A 338 20.35 -8.56 -6.99
C VAL A 338 20.13 -7.15 -7.56
N ASN A 339 21.18 -6.41 -7.97
CA ASN A 339 21.08 -5.01 -8.38
C ASN A 339 21.85 -4.70 -9.69
N ARG A 340 21.34 -5.23 -10.81
CA ARG A 340 21.91 -5.02 -12.16
C ARG A 340 21.94 -3.55 -12.60
N THR A 341 21.04 -2.73 -12.07
CA THR A 341 20.99 -1.27 -12.33
C THR A 341 22.22 -0.56 -11.75
N ALA A 342 22.63 -0.92 -10.53
CA ALA A 342 23.82 -0.33 -9.91
C ALA A 342 25.11 -0.61 -10.70
N VAL A 343 25.23 -1.78 -11.33
CA VAL A 343 26.38 -2.12 -12.20
C VAL A 343 26.52 -1.14 -13.36
N CYS A 344 25.38 -0.77 -13.97
CA CYS A 344 25.35 0.13 -15.10
C CYS A 344 25.78 1.57 -14.69
N GLU A 345 25.24 2.06 -13.58
CA GLU A 345 25.59 3.37 -13.01
C GLU A 345 27.06 3.42 -12.57
N LEU A 346 27.57 2.33 -11.98
CA LEU A 346 28.96 2.20 -11.55
C LEU A 346 29.92 2.12 -12.74
N ALA A 347 29.60 1.37 -13.80
CA ALA A 347 30.43 1.32 -15.00
C ALA A 347 30.55 2.71 -15.69
N GLN A 348 29.50 3.53 -15.62
CA GLN A 348 29.55 4.91 -16.13
C GLN A 348 30.48 5.81 -15.31
N SER A 349 30.53 5.62 -13.99
CA SER A 349 31.23 6.51 -13.06
C SER A 349 32.60 6.00 -12.57
N SER A 350 32.90 4.71 -12.71
CA SER A 350 34.10 4.05 -12.19
C SER A 350 34.89 3.35 -13.31
N PRO A 351 36.06 3.88 -13.70
CA PRO A 351 36.93 3.24 -14.70
C PRO A 351 37.33 1.80 -14.33
N ALA A 352 37.52 1.51 -13.04
CA ALA A 352 37.88 0.17 -12.59
C ALA A 352 36.76 -0.85 -12.82
N VAL A 353 35.51 -0.47 -12.54
CA VAL A 353 34.34 -1.33 -12.80
C VAL A 353 34.13 -1.49 -14.31
N ARG A 354 34.31 -0.41 -15.09
CA ARG A 354 34.18 -0.45 -16.54
C ARG A 354 35.22 -1.36 -17.20
N ALA A 355 36.48 -1.28 -16.78
CA ALA A 355 37.53 -2.19 -17.24
C ALA A 355 37.25 -3.65 -16.85
N TRP A 356 36.69 -3.88 -15.65
CA TRP A 356 36.26 -5.21 -15.25
C TRP A 356 35.11 -5.73 -16.13
N CYS A 357 34.08 -4.92 -16.39
CA CYS A 357 33.01 -5.25 -17.35
C CYS A 357 33.57 -5.61 -18.73
N ALA A 358 34.51 -4.81 -19.25
CA ALA A 358 35.08 -5.02 -20.57
C ALA A 358 35.76 -6.39 -20.75
N VAL A 359 36.29 -6.94 -19.65
CA VAL A 359 37.02 -8.22 -19.64
C VAL A 359 36.11 -9.41 -19.32
N THR A 360 35.22 -9.30 -18.34
CA THR A 360 34.52 -10.47 -17.76
C THR A 360 33.00 -10.46 -17.93
N ALA A 361 32.38 -9.34 -18.31
CA ALA A 361 30.92 -9.29 -18.44
C ALA A 361 30.44 -10.11 -19.64
N GLN A 362 29.30 -10.78 -19.48
CA GLN A 362 28.66 -11.50 -20.57
C GLN A 362 28.10 -10.52 -21.61
N PRO A 363 27.96 -10.91 -22.89
CA PRO A 363 27.44 -10.03 -23.94
C PRO A 363 26.12 -9.33 -23.57
N GLN A 364 25.20 -10.02 -22.89
CA GLN A 364 23.92 -9.46 -22.46
C GLN A 364 24.08 -8.38 -21.38
N GLU A 365 25.06 -8.53 -20.49
CA GLU A 365 25.37 -7.55 -19.46
C GLU A 365 26.04 -6.32 -20.08
N LEU A 366 26.94 -6.52 -21.05
CA LEU A 366 27.54 -5.43 -21.84
C LEU A 366 26.48 -4.63 -22.58
N LEU A 367 25.51 -5.30 -23.21
CA LEU A 367 24.37 -4.63 -23.84
C LEU A 367 23.61 -3.78 -22.83
N GLN A 368 23.30 -4.32 -21.65
CA GLN A 368 22.61 -3.58 -20.60
C GLN A 368 23.40 -2.37 -20.08
N VAL A 369 24.72 -2.51 -19.86
CA VAL A 369 25.61 -1.42 -19.42
C VAL A 369 25.67 -0.31 -20.47
N ILE A 370 25.77 -0.66 -21.75
CA ILE A 370 25.85 0.30 -22.84
C ILE A 370 24.52 1.01 -23.05
N THR A 371 23.40 0.29 -22.99
CA THR A 371 22.06 0.83 -23.27
C THR A 371 21.32 1.31 -22.02
N PHE A 372 22.01 1.50 -20.90
CA PHE A 372 21.40 1.91 -19.64
C PHE A 372 20.68 3.26 -19.75
N ALA A 373 21.28 4.21 -20.48
CA ALA A 373 20.67 5.50 -20.80
C ALA A 373 20.94 5.85 -22.27
N VAL A 374 19.88 6.07 -23.05
CA VAL A 374 19.98 6.33 -24.51
C VAL A 374 20.99 7.43 -24.86
N PRO A 375 21.04 8.59 -24.18
CA PRO A 375 21.99 9.66 -24.51
C PRO A 375 23.46 9.29 -24.30
N THR A 376 23.78 8.23 -23.55
CA THR A 376 25.15 7.85 -23.21
C THR A 376 25.68 6.65 -23.98
N ILE A 377 24.88 6.03 -24.86
CA ILE A 377 25.24 4.81 -25.61
C ILE A 377 26.58 4.96 -26.34
N ALA A 378 26.72 6.01 -27.15
CA ALA A 378 27.95 6.24 -27.92
C ALA A 378 29.17 6.46 -27.02
N LYS A 379 28.98 7.21 -25.93
CA LYS A 379 30.03 7.46 -24.93
C LYS A 379 30.46 6.16 -24.25
N MET A 380 29.51 5.35 -23.78
CA MET A 380 29.79 4.11 -23.07
C MET A 380 30.39 3.03 -23.96
N TRP A 381 29.95 2.94 -25.22
CA TRP A 381 30.59 2.09 -26.22
C TRP A 381 32.08 2.42 -26.33
N ASN A 382 32.42 3.68 -26.62
CA ASN A 382 33.81 4.11 -26.79
C ASN A 382 34.64 3.91 -25.53
N LEU A 383 34.07 4.18 -24.36
CA LEU A 383 34.75 3.99 -23.08
C LEU A 383 35.05 2.52 -22.78
N LEU A 384 34.14 1.60 -23.12
CA LEU A 384 34.38 0.17 -22.93
C LEU A 384 35.42 -0.38 -23.92
N ILE A 385 35.40 0.06 -25.19
CA ILE A 385 36.44 -0.30 -26.16
C ILE A 385 37.81 0.20 -25.71
N ALA A 386 37.88 1.44 -25.20
CA ALA A 386 39.12 2.00 -24.66
C ALA A 386 39.65 1.20 -23.46
N ASP A 387 38.75 0.60 -22.67
CA ASP A 387 39.07 -0.25 -21.54
C ASP A 387 39.26 -1.74 -21.91
N GLY A 388 39.37 -2.06 -23.21
CA GLY A 388 39.77 -3.37 -23.72
C GLY A 388 38.64 -4.28 -24.20
N LEU A 389 37.41 -3.79 -24.32
CA LEU A 389 36.31 -4.56 -24.90
C LEU A 389 36.57 -4.81 -26.40
N ASP A 390 36.48 -6.07 -26.83
CA ASP A 390 36.53 -6.43 -28.24
C ASP A 390 35.32 -5.83 -28.99
N PRO A 391 35.50 -4.98 -30.03
CA PRO A 391 34.41 -4.43 -30.84
C PRO A 391 33.44 -5.48 -31.39
N ARG A 392 33.88 -6.73 -31.59
CA ARG A 392 33.05 -7.85 -32.05
C ARG A 392 32.20 -8.49 -30.95
N TRP A 393 32.17 -7.94 -29.74
CA TRP A 393 31.37 -8.50 -28.65
C TRP A 393 29.89 -8.64 -29.01
N VAL A 394 29.36 -7.76 -29.87
CA VAL A 394 27.98 -7.82 -30.36
C VAL A 394 27.69 -9.08 -31.18
N GLU A 395 28.70 -9.66 -31.84
CA GLU A 395 28.56 -10.90 -32.63
C GLU A 395 28.31 -12.13 -31.73
N ARG A 396 28.59 -12.00 -30.42
CA ARG A 396 28.37 -13.03 -29.41
C ARG A 396 27.01 -12.91 -28.72
N LEU A 397 26.21 -11.90 -29.05
CA LEU A 397 24.83 -11.79 -28.57
C LEU A 397 23.97 -12.86 -29.26
N GLY A 398 23.22 -13.63 -28.45
CA GLY A 398 22.21 -14.54 -28.97
C GLY A 398 20.98 -13.80 -29.48
N ALA A 399 20.32 -14.35 -30.51
CA ALA A 399 19.00 -13.88 -30.94
C ALA A 399 17.96 -14.19 -29.85
N GLY A 400 17.15 -13.19 -29.48
CA GLY A 400 16.14 -13.31 -28.42
C GLY A 400 15.50 -11.96 -28.13
N SER A 401 14.20 -11.93 -27.86
CA SER A 401 13.42 -10.72 -28.08
C SER A 401 13.27 -9.82 -26.84
N SER A 402 13.57 -10.32 -25.64
CA SER A 402 13.64 -9.52 -24.39
C SER A 402 14.71 -8.41 -24.37
N GLN A 403 15.54 -8.28 -25.41
CA GLN A 403 16.56 -7.23 -25.56
C GLN A 403 16.30 -6.31 -26.77
N ASP A 404 15.21 -6.49 -27.53
CA ASP A 404 15.01 -5.80 -28.82
C ASP A 404 15.00 -4.26 -28.68
N THR A 405 14.37 -3.71 -27.64
CA THR A 405 14.40 -2.26 -27.36
C THR A 405 15.83 -1.73 -27.17
N ARG A 406 16.67 -2.51 -26.48
CA ARG A 406 18.07 -2.16 -26.22
C ARG A 406 18.92 -2.32 -27.48
N LEU A 407 18.69 -3.37 -28.27
CA LEU A 407 19.33 -3.56 -29.57
C LEU A 407 18.97 -2.43 -30.55
N ARG A 408 17.71 -2.00 -30.60
CA ARG A 408 17.27 -0.85 -31.39
C ARG A 408 17.91 0.45 -30.91
N SER A 409 17.92 0.69 -29.60
CA SER A 409 18.60 1.85 -29.01
C SER A 409 20.10 1.86 -29.31
N LEU A 410 20.74 0.70 -29.25
CA LEU A 410 22.13 0.50 -29.66
C LEU A 410 22.29 0.83 -31.14
N VAL A 411 21.50 0.25 -32.05
CA VAL A 411 21.60 0.51 -33.49
C VAL A 411 21.39 1.99 -33.85
N LEU A 412 20.51 2.70 -33.15
CA LEU A 412 20.26 4.13 -33.39
C LEU A 412 21.40 5.03 -32.91
N ASN A 413 22.15 4.60 -31.88
CA ASN A 413 23.14 5.44 -31.19
C ASN A 413 24.56 4.85 -31.18
N CYS A 414 24.80 3.74 -31.90
CA CYS A 414 26.09 3.06 -31.95
C CYS A 414 27.07 3.88 -32.82
N PRO A 415 28.26 4.20 -32.31
CA PRO A 415 29.25 4.96 -33.05
C PRO A 415 30.00 4.10 -34.08
N ASP A 416 29.83 2.78 -34.06
CA ASP A 416 30.38 1.83 -35.03
C ASP A 416 29.30 1.40 -36.04
N PRO A 417 29.35 1.91 -37.30
CA PRO A 417 28.36 1.58 -38.31
C PRO A 417 28.32 0.09 -38.68
N ALA A 418 29.45 -0.63 -38.57
CA ALA A 418 29.53 -2.04 -38.92
C ALA A 418 28.84 -2.90 -37.84
N ALA A 419 29.06 -2.59 -36.57
CA ALA A 419 28.36 -3.23 -35.46
C ALA A 419 26.85 -2.94 -35.52
N ALA A 420 26.45 -1.70 -35.78
CA ALA A 420 25.05 -1.32 -35.96
C ALA A 420 24.38 -2.05 -37.13
N ALA A 421 25.07 -2.16 -38.27
CA ALA A 421 24.60 -2.91 -39.43
C ALA A 421 24.47 -4.40 -39.13
N TRP A 422 25.43 -4.99 -38.41
CA TRP A 422 25.40 -6.41 -38.04
C TRP A 422 24.22 -6.71 -37.11
N VAL A 423 24.04 -5.94 -36.04
CA VAL A 423 22.90 -6.08 -35.10
C VAL A 423 21.57 -5.91 -35.82
N ARG A 424 21.45 -4.89 -36.67
CA ARG A 424 20.26 -4.67 -37.50
C ARG A 424 19.94 -5.84 -38.43
N THR A 425 20.98 -6.47 -39.01
CA THR A 425 20.81 -7.53 -40.02
C THR A 425 20.58 -8.90 -39.40
N HIS A 426 21.18 -9.19 -38.25
CA HIS A 426 21.24 -10.55 -37.68
C HIS A 426 20.48 -10.72 -36.36
N LEU A 427 20.20 -9.64 -35.61
CA LEU A 427 19.57 -9.73 -34.29
C LEU A 427 18.22 -9.02 -34.17
N ILE A 428 17.97 -7.96 -34.95
CA ILE A 428 16.68 -7.25 -34.96
C ILE A 428 15.73 -7.96 -35.93
N GLY A 429 14.50 -8.19 -35.48
CA GLY A 429 13.56 -9.22 -35.96
C GLY A 429 13.05 -9.19 -37.41
N ASP A 430 13.68 -8.46 -38.34
CA ASP A 430 13.21 -8.38 -39.73
C ASP A 430 13.63 -9.60 -40.57
N LYS A 431 14.51 -10.49 -40.06
CA LYS A 431 15.04 -11.67 -40.79
C LYS A 431 15.08 -13.01 -40.02
N ILE A 432 14.49 -13.10 -38.83
CA ILE A 432 14.57 -14.35 -38.04
C ILE A 432 13.45 -15.31 -38.47
N GLU A 433 13.82 -16.51 -38.95
CA GLU A 433 12.88 -17.61 -39.21
C GLU A 433 12.04 -17.90 -37.97
N ALA A 434 10.75 -18.16 -38.20
CA ALA A 434 9.61 -18.04 -37.26
C ALA A 434 9.65 -18.86 -35.94
N ALA A 435 10.78 -19.49 -35.59
CA ALA A 435 10.86 -20.39 -34.45
C ALA A 435 11.30 -19.74 -33.12
N HIS A 436 11.83 -18.51 -33.07
CA HIS A 436 12.53 -18.01 -31.86
C HIS A 436 12.23 -16.54 -31.48
N ALA A 437 11.00 -16.05 -31.63
CA ALA A 437 10.62 -14.67 -31.31
C ALA A 437 9.87 -14.52 -29.97
N GLY A 438 10.59 -14.30 -28.85
CA GLY A 438 10.00 -14.08 -27.52
C GLY A 438 10.37 -12.74 -26.83
N ASN A 439 9.36 -11.86 -26.69
CA ASN A 439 9.25 -10.60 -25.88
C ASN A 439 9.67 -9.19 -26.38
N LYS A 440 8.81 -8.59 -27.21
CA LYS A 440 8.70 -7.14 -27.50
C LYS A 440 8.46 -6.27 -26.23
N PRO A 441 8.79 -4.96 -26.22
CA PRO A 441 7.96 -3.99 -25.51
C PRO A 441 6.56 -3.99 -26.16
N LEU A 442 5.47 -4.06 -25.38
CA LEU A 442 4.12 -4.24 -25.92
C LEU A 442 3.63 -2.98 -26.68
N GLU A 443 4.10 -2.83 -27.91
CA GLU A 443 3.38 -2.22 -29.00
C GLU A 443 2.12 -3.06 -29.26
N ILE A 444 0.98 -2.42 -29.39
CA ILE A 444 -0.22 -3.02 -29.98
C ILE A 444 0.13 -3.29 -31.44
N GLY A 445 0.74 -4.45 -31.70
CA GLY A 445 1.06 -4.87 -33.05
C GLY A 445 -0.22 -5.06 -33.87
N PRO A 446 -0.18 -4.84 -35.19
CA PRO A 446 -1.28 -5.16 -36.11
C PRO A 446 -1.85 -6.59 -35.96
N MET A 447 -1.06 -7.51 -35.39
CA MET A 447 -1.46 -8.87 -35.01
C MET A 447 -2.55 -8.98 -33.93
N ALA A 448 -2.85 -7.93 -33.16
CA ALA A 448 -4.06 -7.92 -32.31
C ALA A 448 -5.35 -8.04 -33.12
N TYR A 449 -5.27 -7.84 -34.45
CA TYR A 449 -6.40 -7.93 -35.38
C TYR A 449 -6.23 -9.00 -36.47
N GLU A 450 -5.07 -9.68 -36.54
CA GLU A 450 -4.86 -10.83 -37.45
C GLU A 450 -4.85 -12.14 -36.65
N GLY A 451 -6.03 -12.76 -36.54
CA GLY A 451 -6.28 -14.00 -35.79
C GLY A 451 -7.48 -13.85 -34.84
N SER A 452 -8.19 -14.94 -34.55
CA SER A 452 -9.25 -14.90 -33.52
C SER A 452 -8.64 -14.73 -32.13
N ALA A 453 -9.34 -14.04 -31.22
CA ALA A 453 -8.92 -13.87 -29.82
C ALA A 453 -8.63 -15.23 -29.15
N THR A 454 -9.50 -16.22 -29.41
CA THR A 454 -9.27 -17.64 -29.04
C THR A 454 -7.88 -18.13 -29.45
N LYS A 455 -7.48 -17.95 -30.72
CA LYS A 455 -6.19 -18.49 -31.20
C LYS A 455 -5.02 -17.81 -30.48
N ARG A 456 -5.07 -16.48 -30.32
CA ARG A 456 -4.01 -15.76 -29.58
C ARG A 456 -3.93 -16.22 -28.13
N PHE A 457 -5.07 -16.43 -27.47
CA PHE A 457 -5.14 -16.95 -26.12
C PHE A 457 -4.54 -18.37 -26.04
N GLU A 458 -4.92 -19.29 -26.93
CA GLU A 458 -4.38 -20.65 -27.00
C GLU A 458 -2.87 -20.69 -27.30
N ASP A 459 -2.40 -19.88 -28.25
CA ASP A 459 -0.98 -19.71 -28.55
C ASP A 459 -0.23 -19.12 -27.33
N GLY A 460 -0.92 -18.33 -26.51
CA GLY A 460 -0.39 -17.75 -25.27
C GLY A 460 -0.21 -18.78 -24.16
N LEU A 461 -1.17 -19.69 -24.02
CA LEU A 461 -1.11 -20.76 -23.02
C LEU A 461 -0.11 -21.85 -23.35
N THR A 462 0.15 -22.09 -24.63
CA THR A 462 1.10 -23.13 -25.08
C THR A 462 2.54 -22.66 -25.11
N ASN A 463 2.78 -21.34 -25.09
CA ASN A 463 4.12 -20.77 -25.11
C ASN A 463 4.60 -20.41 -23.68
N PRO A 464 5.57 -21.14 -23.12
CA PRO A 464 6.06 -20.91 -21.75
C PRO A 464 6.81 -19.57 -21.57
N GLU A 465 7.18 -18.87 -22.66
CA GLU A 465 7.85 -17.57 -22.60
C GLU A 465 6.88 -16.38 -22.42
N VAL A 466 5.57 -16.64 -22.50
CA VAL A 466 4.53 -15.63 -22.40
C VAL A 466 4.38 -15.21 -20.94
N SER A 467 4.53 -13.91 -20.69
CA SER A 467 4.39 -13.35 -19.35
C SER A 467 2.96 -13.47 -18.82
N THR A 468 2.84 -13.39 -17.50
CA THR A 468 1.55 -13.52 -16.81
C THR A 468 0.63 -12.33 -17.12
N ALA A 469 1.22 -11.16 -17.33
CA ALA A 469 0.53 -10.00 -17.85
C ALA A 469 -0.03 -10.22 -19.26
N GLU A 470 0.72 -10.91 -20.12
CA GLU A 470 0.27 -11.20 -21.49
C GLU A 470 -0.85 -12.26 -21.52
N ILE A 471 -0.77 -13.31 -20.69
CA ILE A 471 -1.88 -14.28 -20.53
C ILE A 471 -3.12 -13.57 -19.97
N GLY A 472 -2.96 -12.72 -18.96
CA GLY A 472 -4.05 -11.93 -18.38
C GLY A 472 -4.71 -11.04 -19.43
N ARG A 473 -3.91 -10.29 -20.19
CA ARG A 473 -4.38 -9.43 -21.28
C ARG A 473 -5.12 -10.21 -22.37
N ARG A 474 -4.57 -11.35 -22.82
CA ARG A 474 -5.22 -12.21 -23.83
C ARG A 474 -6.52 -12.81 -23.33
N THR A 475 -6.63 -13.09 -22.02
CA THR A 475 -7.89 -13.53 -21.42
C THR A 475 -8.94 -12.42 -21.48
N SER A 476 -8.54 -11.15 -21.26
CA SER A 476 -9.39 -9.97 -21.43
C SER A 476 -9.84 -9.70 -22.87
N GLU A 477 -9.16 -10.25 -23.87
CA GLU A 477 -9.56 -10.16 -25.28
C GLU A 477 -10.67 -11.15 -25.65
N LEU A 478 -10.99 -12.13 -24.80
CA LEU A 478 -12.02 -13.13 -25.08
C LEU A 478 -13.42 -12.52 -25.00
N SER A 479 -14.28 -12.86 -25.97
CA SER A 479 -15.69 -12.52 -25.94
C SER A 479 -16.42 -13.21 -24.77
N PRO A 480 -17.59 -12.72 -24.33
CA PRO A 480 -18.37 -13.38 -23.28
C PRO A 480 -18.64 -14.87 -23.54
N ALA A 481 -18.91 -15.25 -24.80
CA ALA A 481 -19.11 -16.65 -25.18
C ALA A 481 -17.83 -17.50 -25.09
N GLU A 482 -16.67 -16.92 -25.38
CA GLU A 482 -15.36 -17.58 -25.21
C GLU A 482 -14.97 -17.69 -23.74
N LEU A 483 -15.28 -16.68 -22.92
CA LEU A 483 -15.08 -16.73 -21.46
C LEU A 483 -15.93 -17.83 -20.81
N VAL A 484 -17.19 -18.01 -21.25
CA VAL A 484 -18.02 -19.14 -20.82
C VAL A 484 -17.37 -20.47 -21.20
N LYS A 485 -16.87 -20.63 -22.43
CA LYS A 485 -16.16 -21.84 -22.85
C LYS A 485 -14.89 -22.09 -22.02
N LEU A 486 -14.13 -21.05 -21.69
CA LEU A 486 -12.97 -21.15 -20.82
C LEU A 486 -13.37 -21.60 -19.41
N ARG A 487 -14.44 -21.03 -18.84
CA ARG A 487 -15.01 -21.42 -17.55
C ARG A 487 -15.45 -22.90 -17.54
N GLU A 488 -16.00 -23.37 -18.66
CA GLU A 488 -16.45 -24.75 -18.85
C GLU A 488 -15.30 -25.73 -19.20
N ASN A 489 -14.07 -25.24 -19.41
CA ASN A 489 -12.88 -26.06 -19.70
C ASN A 489 -11.92 -26.09 -18.50
N PRO A 490 -12.01 -27.10 -17.60
CA PRO A 490 -11.25 -27.13 -16.36
C PRO A 490 -9.73 -27.16 -16.55
N GLU A 491 -9.24 -27.78 -17.62
CA GLU A 491 -7.80 -27.93 -17.88
C GLU A 491 -7.16 -26.62 -18.34
N GLN A 492 -7.79 -25.94 -19.31
CA GLN A 492 -7.34 -24.61 -19.75
C GLN A 492 -7.47 -23.60 -18.61
N LEU A 493 -8.58 -23.61 -17.87
CA LEU A 493 -8.78 -22.74 -16.73
C LEU A 493 -7.75 -22.98 -15.63
N ALA A 494 -7.41 -24.25 -15.34
CA ALA A 494 -6.37 -24.58 -14.38
C ALA A 494 -5.01 -24.03 -14.81
N THR A 495 -4.68 -24.14 -16.10
CA THR A 495 -3.45 -23.61 -16.68
C THR A 495 -3.38 -22.10 -16.50
N VAL A 496 -4.44 -21.37 -16.90
CA VAL A 496 -4.56 -19.91 -16.71
C VAL A 496 -4.35 -19.54 -15.24
N LEU A 497 -5.14 -20.11 -14.33
CA LEU A 497 -5.11 -19.77 -12.91
C LEU A 497 -3.80 -20.13 -12.21
N SER A 498 -3.07 -21.14 -12.71
CA SER A 498 -1.77 -21.55 -12.15
C SER A 498 -0.62 -20.60 -12.50
N VAL A 499 -0.75 -19.88 -13.61
CA VAL A 499 0.30 -18.98 -14.10
C VAL A 499 0.04 -17.55 -13.62
N LEU A 500 -1.22 -17.12 -13.52
CA LEU A 500 -1.56 -15.76 -13.12
C LEU A 500 -1.19 -15.44 -11.65
N HIS A 501 -0.64 -14.24 -11.45
CA HIS A 501 -0.30 -13.67 -10.14
C HIS A 501 -0.49 -12.14 -10.16
N ASP A 502 -0.22 -11.50 -9.02
CA ASP A 502 -0.30 -10.05 -8.81
C ASP A 502 -1.65 -9.43 -9.24
N GLU A 503 -1.63 -8.34 -10.01
CA GLU A 503 -2.83 -7.62 -10.44
C GLU A 503 -3.69 -8.39 -11.47
N TRP A 504 -3.11 -9.37 -12.19
CA TRP A 504 -3.80 -10.05 -13.28
C TRP A 504 -4.70 -11.19 -12.79
N LEU A 505 -4.33 -11.85 -11.70
CA LEU A 505 -5.16 -12.92 -11.15
C LEU A 505 -6.54 -12.39 -10.68
N PRO A 506 -6.66 -11.33 -9.85
CA PRO A 506 -7.96 -10.76 -9.50
C PRO A 506 -8.77 -10.30 -10.71
N ARG A 507 -8.14 -9.68 -11.72
CA ARG A 507 -8.81 -9.26 -12.96
C ARG A 507 -9.42 -10.44 -13.73
N VAL A 508 -8.63 -11.49 -13.95
CA VAL A 508 -9.12 -12.68 -14.66
C VAL A 508 -10.18 -13.43 -13.85
N LEU A 509 -10.07 -13.44 -12.51
CA LEU A 509 -11.12 -14.00 -11.66
C LEU A 509 -12.44 -13.25 -11.80
N ALA A 510 -12.40 -11.91 -11.86
CA ALA A 510 -13.57 -11.07 -12.07
C ALA A 510 -14.19 -11.29 -13.47
N LEU A 511 -13.35 -11.42 -14.50
CA LEU A 511 -13.78 -11.57 -15.89
C LEU A 511 -14.32 -12.98 -16.19
N VAL A 512 -13.59 -14.01 -15.79
CA VAL A 512 -13.93 -15.41 -16.10
C VAL A 512 -14.94 -15.97 -15.11
N GLU A 513 -14.99 -15.46 -13.89
CA GLU A 513 -15.77 -15.98 -12.75
C GLU A 513 -15.72 -17.52 -12.61
N PRO A 514 -14.51 -18.11 -12.50
CA PRO A 514 -14.36 -19.56 -12.39
C PRO A 514 -15.03 -20.14 -11.14
N PRO A 515 -15.58 -21.37 -11.18
CA PRO A 515 -16.11 -22.00 -9.97
C PRO A 515 -15.08 -21.99 -8.83
N LEU A 516 -15.50 -21.70 -7.59
CA LEU A 516 -14.59 -21.60 -6.43
C LEU A 516 -13.66 -22.81 -6.30
N ILE A 517 -14.18 -24.02 -6.57
CA ILE A 517 -13.40 -25.26 -6.53
C ILE A 517 -12.22 -25.25 -7.49
N ALA A 518 -12.34 -24.63 -8.67
CA ALA A 518 -11.24 -24.50 -9.64
C ALA A 518 -10.18 -23.55 -9.08
N VAL A 519 -10.59 -22.40 -8.56
CA VAL A 519 -9.67 -21.41 -7.95
C VAL A 519 -8.91 -22.01 -6.77
N LEU A 520 -9.63 -22.63 -5.83
CA LEU A 520 -9.00 -23.25 -4.66
C LEU A 520 -8.08 -24.42 -5.02
N ARG A 521 -8.34 -25.09 -6.16
CA ARG A 521 -7.52 -26.20 -6.64
C ARG A 521 -6.20 -25.74 -7.25
N THR A 522 -6.14 -24.57 -7.90
CA THR A 522 -5.04 -24.20 -8.79
C THR A 522 -4.34 -22.91 -8.35
N ALA A 523 -5.10 -21.83 -8.16
CA ALA A 523 -4.57 -20.48 -7.93
C ALA A 523 -3.77 -20.36 -6.61
N ASP A 524 -2.76 -19.49 -6.61
CA ASP A 524 -2.04 -19.17 -5.38
C ASP A 524 -2.98 -18.44 -4.39
N LEU A 525 -3.26 -19.11 -3.27
CA LEU A 525 -4.16 -18.59 -2.24
C LEU A 525 -3.61 -17.36 -1.51
N ARG A 526 -2.35 -16.98 -1.78
CA ARG A 526 -1.69 -15.78 -1.23
C ARG A 526 -1.85 -14.55 -2.14
N ALA A 527 -2.24 -14.71 -3.40
CA ALA A 527 -2.16 -13.68 -4.44
C ALA A 527 -3.46 -12.87 -4.63
N GLY A 528 -3.92 -12.15 -3.59
CA GLY A 528 -5.04 -11.20 -3.75
C GLY A 528 -6.42 -11.80 -4.03
N ILE A 529 -6.58 -13.12 -4.02
CA ILE A 529 -7.84 -13.81 -4.33
C ILE A 529 -8.86 -13.82 -3.18
N ALA A 530 -8.50 -13.26 -2.02
CA ALA A 530 -9.35 -13.31 -0.84
C ALA A 530 -10.71 -12.65 -1.06
N ALA A 531 -10.75 -11.51 -1.74
CA ALA A 531 -12.00 -10.85 -2.11
C ALA A 531 -12.88 -11.77 -2.97
N TYR A 532 -12.29 -12.43 -3.97
CA TYR A 532 -13.00 -13.38 -4.82
C TYR A 532 -13.60 -14.55 -4.03
N ILE A 533 -12.81 -15.18 -3.15
CA ILE A 533 -13.29 -16.31 -2.31
C ILE A 533 -14.46 -15.88 -1.43
N ARG A 534 -14.37 -14.70 -0.80
CA ARG A 534 -15.36 -14.19 0.15
C ARG A 534 -16.71 -13.90 -0.48
N THR A 535 -16.74 -13.60 -1.77
CA THR A 535 -17.95 -13.24 -2.49
C THR A 535 -18.64 -14.43 -3.15
N ARG A 536 -18.06 -15.64 -3.07
CA ARG A 536 -18.67 -16.83 -3.69
C ARG A 536 -19.89 -17.32 -2.92
N PRO A 537 -20.90 -17.87 -3.62
CA PRO A 537 -22.06 -18.47 -2.97
C PRO A 537 -21.68 -19.61 -2.01
N SER A 538 -22.43 -19.73 -0.93
CA SER A 538 -22.33 -20.80 0.07
C SER A 538 -22.35 -22.23 -0.53
N SER A 539 -23.08 -22.41 -1.63
CA SER A 539 -23.14 -23.67 -2.38
C SER A 539 -21.78 -24.05 -3.00
N GLU A 540 -20.99 -23.07 -3.45
CA GLU A 540 -19.66 -23.32 -4.01
C GLU A 540 -18.63 -23.65 -2.92
N THR A 541 -18.71 -23.02 -1.75
CA THR A 541 -17.90 -23.43 -0.58
C THR A 541 -18.19 -24.88 -0.23
N THR A 542 -19.47 -25.25 -0.17
CA THR A 542 -19.88 -26.63 0.10
C THR A 542 -19.37 -27.59 -0.96
N ALA A 543 -19.43 -27.23 -2.25
CA ALA A 543 -18.91 -28.05 -3.34
C ALA A 543 -17.38 -28.21 -3.27
N ALA A 544 -16.65 -27.15 -2.93
CA ALA A 544 -15.19 -27.21 -2.80
C ALA A 544 -14.73 -28.15 -1.68
N PHE A 545 -15.42 -28.16 -0.54
CA PHE A 545 -15.12 -29.06 0.58
C PHE A 545 -15.62 -30.50 0.40
N ARG A 546 -16.39 -30.79 -0.67
CA ARG A 546 -16.68 -32.18 -1.08
C ARG A 546 -15.53 -32.82 -1.87
N ASP A 547 -14.62 -32.01 -2.40
CA ASP A 547 -13.40 -32.51 -3.05
C ASP A 547 -12.25 -32.51 -2.05
N GLU A 548 -11.79 -33.72 -1.70
CA GLU A 548 -10.80 -33.90 -0.63
C GLU A 548 -9.43 -33.30 -0.99
N ALA A 549 -9.03 -33.29 -2.26
CA ALA A 549 -7.76 -32.67 -2.66
C ALA A 549 -7.81 -31.15 -2.48
N VAL A 550 -8.94 -30.53 -2.81
CA VAL A 550 -9.17 -29.09 -2.60
C VAL A 550 -9.29 -28.77 -1.11
N ALA A 551 -10.10 -29.53 -0.36
CA ALA A 551 -10.27 -29.34 1.07
C ALA A 551 -8.93 -29.46 1.82
N SER A 552 -8.14 -30.50 1.54
CA SER A 552 -6.78 -30.66 2.08
C SER A 552 -5.86 -29.49 1.72
N ARG A 553 -5.92 -28.97 0.49
CA ARG A 553 -5.14 -27.78 0.10
C ARG A 553 -5.57 -26.53 0.86
N VAL A 554 -6.86 -26.31 1.05
CA VAL A 554 -7.40 -25.18 1.83
C VAL A 554 -6.92 -25.27 3.27
N ARG A 555 -7.09 -26.44 3.93
CA ARG A 555 -6.68 -26.67 5.32
C ARG A 555 -5.19 -26.37 5.57
N ARG A 556 -4.33 -26.69 4.59
CA ARG A 556 -2.88 -26.43 4.67
C ARG A 556 -2.50 -24.96 4.54
N ASN A 557 -3.21 -24.20 3.71
CA ASN A 557 -2.79 -22.84 3.31
C ASN A 557 -3.58 -21.72 4.00
N VAL A 558 -4.78 -22.02 4.51
CA VAL A 558 -5.67 -21.03 5.13
C VAL A 558 -5.51 -21.10 6.64
N ARG A 559 -5.02 -19.98 7.21
CA ARG A 559 -4.81 -19.84 8.66
C ARG A 559 -6.03 -19.34 9.40
N ASP A 560 -6.89 -18.54 8.76
CA ASP A 560 -8.11 -18.02 9.36
C ASP A 560 -9.31 -18.45 8.49
N PRO A 561 -9.94 -19.59 8.81
CA PRO A 561 -10.99 -20.18 8.00
C PRO A 561 -12.20 -19.25 7.84
N PHE A 562 -12.68 -18.67 8.94
CA PHE A 562 -13.93 -17.91 8.97
C PHE A 562 -13.79 -16.51 8.39
N THR A 563 -12.58 -15.93 8.34
CA THR A 563 -12.32 -14.65 7.67
C THR A 563 -12.15 -14.79 6.16
N LEU A 564 -11.50 -15.86 5.70
CA LEU A 564 -11.34 -16.10 4.26
C LEU A 564 -12.60 -16.70 3.63
N LEU A 565 -13.28 -17.61 4.33
CA LEU A 565 -14.50 -18.29 3.89
C LEU A 565 -15.66 -17.90 4.82
N PRO A 566 -16.22 -16.67 4.68
CA PRO A 566 -17.31 -16.20 5.55
C PRO A 566 -18.56 -17.08 5.47
N ALA A 567 -18.75 -17.82 4.35
CA ALA A 567 -19.80 -18.83 4.22
C ALA A 567 -19.75 -19.91 5.31
N LEU A 568 -18.57 -20.20 5.91
CA LEU A 568 -18.46 -21.14 7.03
C LEU A 568 -19.13 -20.63 8.31
N ARG A 569 -19.47 -19.35 8.42
CA ARG A 569 -20.27 -18.81 9.54
C ARG A 569 -21.76 -19.08 9.36
N GLU A 570 -22.20 -19.53 8.19
CA GLU A 570 -23.59 -19.95 7.97
C GLU A 570 -23.79 -21.37 8.52
N PRO A 571 -24.72 -21.59 9.46
CA PRO A 571 -24.89 -22.90 10.09
C PRO A 571 -25.12 -24.05 9.10
N GLY A 572 -25.88 -23.83 8.02
CA GLY A 572 -26.12 -24.85 7.01
C GLY A 572 -24.87 -25.26 6.23
N VAL A 573 -23.96 -24.32 5.93
CA VAL A 573 -22.68 -24.62 5.27
C VAL A 573 -21.76 -25.33 6.23
N LEU A 574 -21.61 -24.80 7.44
CA LEU A 574 -20.73 -25.39 8.47
C LEU A 574 -21.18 -26.81 8.85
N ALA A 575 -22.48 -27.06 8.91
CA ALA A 575 -23.04 -28.39 9.17
C ALA A 575 -22.71 -29.39 8.06
N ILE A 576 -22.54 -28.95 6.81
CA ILE A 576 -22.13 -29.84 5.71
C ILE A 576 -20.62 -30.06 5.74
N VAL A 577 -19.85 -28.98 5.86
CA VAL A 577 -18.38 -28.99 5.79
C VAL A 577 -17.74 -29.65 7.03
N GLY A 578 -18.29 -29.41 8.23
CA GLY A 578 -17.79 -29.94 9.49
C GLY A 578 -18.05 -31.44 9.71
N LYS A 579 -18.73 -32.14 8.77
CA LYS A 579 -18.85 -33.61 8.80
C LYS A 579 -17.54 -34.31 8.48
N ASP A 580 -16.61 -33.63 7.82
CA ASP A 580 -15.28 -34.17 7.59
C ASP A 580 -14.41 -34.00 8.85
N PRO A 581 -13.90 -35.10 9.46
CA PRO A 581 -13.07 -35.05 10.65
C PRO A 581 -11.86 -34.12 10.49
N ASP A 582 -11.14 -34.18 9.37
CA ASP A 582 -9.94 -33.36 9.17
C ASP A 582 -10.28 -31.86 9.07
N THR A 583 -11.44 -31.54 8.52
CA THR A 583 -11.96 -30.17 8.49
C THR A 583 -12.37 -29.68 9.87
N LEU A 584 -13.09 -30.50 10.64
CA LEU A 584 -13.41 -30.17 12.04
C LEU A 584 -12.13 -29.94 12.85
N GLN A 585 -11.13 -30.79 12.63
CA GLN A 585 -9.83 -30.70 13.28
C GLN A 585 -9.10 -29.40 12.94
N TRP A 586 -9.09 -29.03 11.66
CA TRP A 586 -8.53 -27.77 11.17
C TRP A 586 -9.26 -26.54 11.73
N LEU A 587 -10.59 -26.57 11.80
CA LEU A 587 -11.38 -25.46 12.37
C LEU A 587 -11.02 -25.24 13.84
N LEU A 588 -10.88 -26.31 14.63
CA LEU A 588 -10.49 -26.24 16.04
C LEU A 588 -9.04 -25.76 16.24
N ASP A 589 -8.13 -26.06 15.30
CA ASP A 589 -6.72 -25.63 15.37
C ASP A 589 -6.49 -24.17 15.01
N ARG A 590 -7.25 -23.70 14.03
CA ARG A 590 -6.96 -22.45 13.31
C ARG A 590 -7.89 -21.31 13.71
N THR A 591 -8.86 -21.60 14.56
CA THR A 591 -9.84 -20.64 15.04
C THR A 591 -9.69 -20.50 16.54
N ASP A 592 -9.91 -19.28 17.05
CA ASP A 592 -10.10 -19.07 18.47
C ASP A 592 -11.19 -20.03 19.02
N ALA A 593 -10.85 -20.80 20.05
CA ALA A 593 -11.70 -21.88 20.54
C ALA A 593 -13.08 -21.38 21.05
N PRO A 594 -13.17 -20.28 21.82
CA PRO A 594 -14.43 -19.60 22.11
C PRO A 594 -15.33 -19.38 20.88
N PHE A 595 -14.77 -18.81 19.81
CA PHE A 595 -15.51 -18.60 18.57
C PHE A 595 -15.92 -19.93 17.91
N ALA A 596 -14.98 -20.87 17.77
CA ALA A 596 -15.26 -22.17 17.15
C ALA A 596 -16.40 -22.92 17.87
N ILE A 597 -16.38 -22.97 19.21
CA ILE A 597 -17.42 -23.64 20.01
C ILE A 597 -18.78 -22.98 19.80
N SER A 598 -18.84 -21.64 19.74
CA SER A 598 -20.11 -20.93 19.50
C SER A 598 -20.71 -21.29 18.14
N GLN A 599 -19.88 -21.42 17.09
CA GLN A 599 -20.32 -21.81 15.76
C GLN A 599 -20.74 -23.29 15.72
N LEU A 600 -19.93 -24.17 16.30
CA LEU A 600 -20.18 -25.62 16.34
C LEU A 600 -21.38 -25.99 17.22
N GLY A 601 -21.68 -25.17 18.22
CA GLY A 601 -22.81 -25.32 19.14
C GLY A 601 -24.17 -25.00 18.54
N HIS A 602 -24.25 -24.41 17.35
CA HIS A 602 -25.51 -24.19 16.68
C HIS A 602 -26.24 -25.54 16.49
N PRO A 603 -27.55 -25.67 16.81
CA PRO A 603 -28.22 -26.97 16.87
C PRO A 603 -28.12 -27.80 15.58
N GLU A 604 -28.16 -27.15 14.41
CA GLU A 604 -27.96 -27.81 13.11
C GLU A 604 -26.53 -28.34 12.93
N VAL A 605 -25.53 -27.55 13.31
CA VAL A 605 -24.10 -27.88 13.18
C VAL A 605 -23.74 -28.98 14.18
N ALA A 606 -24.09 -28.80 15.45
CA ALA A 606 -23.85 -29.74 16.53
C ALA A 606 -24.37 -31.15 16.16
N LYS A 607 -25.60 -31.22 15.64
CA LYS A 607 -26.21 -32.47 15.18
C LYS A 607 -25.45 -33.10 14.01
N ALA A 608 -24.94 -32.28 13.09
CA ALA A 608 -24.26 -32.75 11.88
C ALA A 608 -22.83 -33.22 12.14
N ILE A 609 -22.08 -32.56 13.02
CA ILE A 609 -20.68 -32.89 13.34
C ILE A 609 -20.55 -34.01 14.37
N ALA A 610 -21.58 -34.25 15.18
CA ALA A 610 -21.54 -35.23 16.27
C ALA A 610 -21.04 -36.63 15.86
N PRO A 611 -21.38 -37.19 14.68
CA PRO A 611 -20.82 -38.47 14.22
C PRO A 611 -19.33 -38.46 13.88
N SER A 612 -18.77 -37.27 13.62
CA SER A 612 -17.39 -37.08 13.14
C SER A 612 -16.43 -36.63 14.24
N LEU A 613 -16.96 -36.33 15.43
CA LEU A 613 -16.15 -36.04 16.61
C LEU A 613 -15.31 -37.27 16.98
N THR A 614 -14.09 -37.00 17.44
CA THR A 614 -13.13 -38.00 17.90
C THR A 614 -12.59 -37.52 19.23
N LYS A 615 -11.89 -38.39 19.97
CA LYS A 615 -11.24 -37.98 21.22
C LYS A 615 -10.23 -36.84 21.00
N ALA A 616 -9.48 -36.88 19.90
CA ALA A 616 -8.54 -35.82 19.52
C ALA A 616 -9.23 -34.46 19.30
N HIS A 617 -10.45 -34.45 18.75
CA HIS A 617 -11.24 -33.22 18.66
C HIS A 617 -11.61 -32.69 20.05
N VAL A 618 -12.12 -33.56 20.92
CA VAL A 618 -12.51 -33.20 22.28
C VAL A 618 -11.31 -32.70 23.10
N GLU A 619 -10.12 -33.24 22.87
CA GLU A 619 -8.88 -32.82 23.53
C GLU A 619 -8.43 -31.40 23.18
N ARG A 620 -8.85 -30.88 22.02
CA ARG A 620 -8.59 -29.49 21.60
C ARG A 620 -9.65 -28.51 22.08
N ILE A 621 -10.79 -29.01 22.55
CA ILE A 621 -11.79 -28.18 23.21
C ILE A 621 -11.23 -27.84 24.59
N PRO A 622 -11.12 -26.53 24.92
CA PRO A 622 -10.69 -26.11 26.25
C PRO A 622 -11.58 -26.72 27.33
N ALA A 623 -10.99 -27.07 28.48
CA ALA A 623 -11.75 -27.61 29.61
C ALA A 623 -12.79 -26.60 30.12
N MET A 624 -13.84 -27.07 30.81
CA MET A 624 -14.95 -26.29 31.39
C MET A 624 -14.48 -24.99 32.01
N MET A 625 -13.32 -25.07 32.64
CA MET A 625 -12.69 -23.99 33.37
C MET A 625 -12.48 -22.69 32.59
N THR A 626 -12.50 -22.77 31.26
CA THR A 626 -12.20 -21.66 30.36
C THR A 626 -13.37 -21.34 29.42
N LEU A 627 -14.57 -21.86 29.71
CA LEU A 627 -15.75 -21.75 28.84
C LEU A 627 -16.85 -20.90 29.46
N SER A 628 -17.42 -19.99 28.67
CA SER A 628 -18.58 -19.18 29.06
C SER A 628 -19.86 -20.02 29.23
N ALA A 629 -20.91 -19.47 29.85
CA ALA A 629 -22.20 -20.17 29.99
C ALA A 629 -22.80 -20.56 28.63
N ASN A 630 -22.71 -19.68 27.63
CA ASN A 630 -23.18 -19.97 26.27
C ASN A 630 -22.35 -21.07 25.60
N GLN A 631 -21.04 -21.09 25.83
CA GLN A 631 -20.15 -22.14 25.31
C GLN A 631 -20.40 -23.49 25.99
N ARG A 632 -20.68 -23.49 27.30
CA ARG A 632 -21.11 -24.70 28.03
C ARG A 632 -22.42 -25.25 27.47
N ALA A 633 -23.43 -24.39 27.29
CA ALA A 633 -24.69 -24.79 26.66
C ALA A 633 -24.51 -25.28 25.21
N ALA A 634 -23.55 -24.72 24.47
CA ALA A 634 -23.14 -25.20 23.14
C ALA A 634 -22.51 -26.59 23.20
N LEU A 635 -21.57 -26.84 24.11
CA LEU A 635 -20.94 -28.16 24.29
C LEU A 635 -21.91 -29.21 24.83
N GLU A 636 -22.77 -28.87 25.79
CA GLU A 636 -23.84 -29.76 26.26
C GLU A 636 -24.75 -30.18 25.11
N ARG A 637 -25.07 -29.23 24.23
CA ARG A 637 -25.86 -29.51 23.03
C ARG A 637 -25.11 -30.43 22.08
N ILE A 638 -23.82 -30.22 21.84
CA ILE A 638 -22.98 -31.13 21.03
C ILE A 638 -22.98 -32.53 21.66
N ALA A 639 -22.70 -32.63 22.97
CA ALA A 639 -22.67 -33.88 23.70
C ALA A 639 -24.03 -34.61 23.65
N SER A 640 -25.15 -33.88 23.65
CA SER A 640 -26.50 -34.47 23.53
C SER A 640 -26.75 -35.16 22.17
N TYR A 641 -26.01 -34.81 21.13
CA TYR A 641 -26.10 -35.41 19.80
C TYR A 641 -25.05 -36.50 19.53
N VAL A 642 -23.99 -36.59 20.34
CA VAL A 642 -22.94 -37.60 20.18
C VAL A 642 -23.45 -38.97 20.66
N LYS A 643 -23.46 -39.95 19.74
CA LYS A 643 -23.89 -41.33 20.03
C LYS A 643 -22.80 -42.20 20.65
N ASN A 644 -21.53 -41.86 20.40
CA ASN A 644 -20.40 -42.57 21.00
C ASN A 644 -20.31 -42.15 22.47
N LEU A 645 -20.61 -43.08 23.39
CA LEU A 645 -20.66 -42.79 24.82
C LEU A 645 -19.31 -42.27 25.34
N ASP A 646 -18.18 -42.85 24.93
CA ASP A 646 -16.85 -42.42 25.37
C ASP A 646 -16.57 -40.96 24.96
N ILE A 647 -17.02 -40.52 23.78
CA ILE A 647 -16.83 -39.14 23.31
C ILE A 647 -17.82 -38.19 23.99
N ALA A 648 -19.08 -38.62 24.17
CA ALA A 648 -20.08 -37.84 24.88
C ALA A 648 -19.70 -37.67 26.35
N GLU A 649 -19.19 -38.72 26.98
CA GLU A 649 -18.60 -38.71 28.32
C GLU A 649 -17.34 -37.87 28.33
N SER A 650 -16.41 -37.99 27.37
CA SER A 650 -15.24 -37.09 27.31
C SER A 650 -15.65 -35.60 27.19
N LEU A 651 -16.70 -35.29 26.44
CA LEU A 651 -17.26 -33.92 26.36
C LEU A 651 -17.92 -33.49 27.68
N ARG A 652 -18.63 -34.41 28.34
CA ARG A 652 -19.21 -34.16 29.67
C ARG A 652 -18.14 -34.06 30.73
N GLU A 653 -17.07 -34.85 30.70
CA GLU A 653 -15.88 -34.71 31.52
C GLU A 653 -15.26 -33.34 31.28
N ARG A 654 -15.11 -32.92 30.02
CA ARG A 654 -14.73 -31.54 29.71
C ARG A 654 -15.68 -30.50 30.30
N LEU A 655 -16.93 -30.84 30.65
CA LEU A 655 -17.92 -30.03 31.37
C LEU A 655 -18.04 -30.34 32.88
N GLU A 656 -17.42 -31.42 33.38
CA GLU A 656 -17.57 -31.99 34.73
C GLU A 656 -16.23 -32.05 35.50
N ILE A 657 -15.10 -31.69 34.89
CA ILE A 657 -13.80 -31.45 35.57
C ILE A 657 -13.90 -30.19 36.44
N GLU A 658 -14.86 -30.21 37.36
CA GLU A 658 -15.09 -29.25 38.43
C GLU A 658 -15.14 -29.94 39.80
N GLY A 659 -14.69 -31.19 39.92
CA GLY A 659 -14.68 -31.85 41.23
C GLY A 659 -13.89 -33.15 41.40
N ARG A 660 -13.50 -33.87 40.34
CA ARG A 660 -12.79 -35.15 40.53
C ARG A 660 -11.30 -35.02 40.85
N ASP A 661 -10.61 -34.02 40.31
CA ASP A 661 -9.15 -33.90 40.54
C ASP A 661 -8.76 -33.27 41.89
N ALA A 662 -9.70 -32.65 42.62
CA ALA A 662 -9.42 -32.16 43.97
C ALA A 662 -9.49 -33.26 45.05
N ASP A 663 -10.25 -34.34 44.81
CA ASP A 663 -10.45 -35.42 45.80
C ASP A 663 -9.97 -36.82 45.34
N GLU A 664 -9.94 -37.12 44.03
CA GLU A 664 -9.66 -38.48 43.51
C GLU A 664 -8.23 -38.73 42.98
N GLU A 665 -7.35 -37.72 42.88
CA GLU A 665 -5.91 -37.95 42.62
C GLU A 665 -5.13 -38.41 43.88
N ARG A 666 -5.82 -39.10 44.80
CA ARG A 666 -5.24 -39.95 45.86
C ARG A 666 -4.79 -41.33 45.34
N THR A 667 -4.42 -41.44 44.08
CA THR A 667 -3.62 -42.59 43.61
C THR A 667 -2.18 -42.39 44.10
N PRO A 668 -1.55 -43.38 44.76
CA PRO A 668 -0.19 -43.22 45.25
C PRO A 668 0.76 -43.05 44.05
N VAL A 669 1.25 -41.83 43.86
CA VAL A 669 2.34 -41.52 42.93
C VAL A 669 3.48 -42.51 43.22
N PRO A 670 3.97 -43.28 42.22
CA PRO A 670 5.18 -44.07 42.42
C PRO A 670 6.28 -43.10 42.81
N LYS A 671 6.82 -43.25 44.03
CA LYS A 671 7.81 -42.37 44.66
C LYS A 671 8.80 -41.86 43.61
N PRO A 672 8.69 -40.59 43.18
CA PRO A 672 9.78 -39.96 42.46
C PRO A 672 10.91 -39.86 43.47
N GLU A 673 12.13 -40.20 43.09
CA GLU A 673 13.33 -40.04 43.93
C GLU A 673 13.69 -38.55 44.22
N GLY A 674 12.70 -37.64 44.19
CA GLY A 674 12.74 -36.24 44.62
C GLY A 674 11.50 -35.76 45.42
N GLY A 675 10.76 -36.67 46.08
CA GLY A 675 9.37 -36.50 46.55
C GLY A 675 9.03 -35.59 47.75
N ILE A 676 9.89 -34.68 48.23
CA ILE A 676 9.52 -33.76 49.34
C ILE A 676 9.16 -32.35 48.86
N ALA A 677 9.77 -31.89 47.76
CA ALA A 677 9.54 -30.54 47.25
C ALA A 677 8.18 -30.39 46.54
N ILE A 678 7.76 -31.42 45.79
CA ILE A 678 6.52 -31.39 44.99
C ILE A 678 5.27 -31.47 45.88
N ALA A 679 5.27 -32.32 46.92
CA ALA A 679 4.14 -32.44 47.83
C ALA A 679 3.92 -31.18 48.69
N LYS A 680 5.01 -30.48 49.07
CA LYS A 680 4.92 -29.20 49.77
C LYS A 680 4.38 -28.08 48.89
N ASP A 681 4.72 -28.07 47.60
CA ASP A 681 4.23 -27.08 46.65
C ASP A 681 2.72 -27.27 46.36
N ALA A 682 2.26 -28.51 46.24
CA ALA A 682 0.83 -28.83 46.08
C ALA A 682 0.01 -28.43 47.32
N GLN A 683 0.47 -28.80 48.54
CA GLN A 683 -0.20 -28.40 49.78
C GLN A 683 -0.22 -26.88 49.93
N HIS A 684 0.90 -26.20 49.63
CA HIS A 684 0.97 -24.74 49.71
C HIS A 684 -0.02 -24.05 48.77
N LYS A 685 -0.21 -24.57 47.55
CA LYS A 685 -1.20 -24.06 46.59
C LYS A 685 -2.64 -24.30 47.06
N GLN A 686 -2.90 -25.40 47.75
CA GLN A 686 -4.22 -25.67 48.31
C GLN A 686 -4.52 -24.78 49.52
N ASP A 687 -3.56 -24.63 50.44
CA ASP A 687 -3.67 -23.72 51.58
C ASP A 687 -3.88 -22.26 51.11
N GLU A 688 -3.23 -21.86 50.01
CA GLU A 688 -3.41 -20.55 49.38
C GLU A 688 -4.85 -20.36 48.83
N LEU A 689 -5.41 -21.38 48.18
CA LEU A 689 -6.78 -21.35 47.68
C LEU A 689 -7.79 -21.29 48.83
N GLU A 690 -7.63 -22.13 49.86
CA GLU A 690 -8.50 -22.13 51.04
C GLU A 690 -8.46 -20.76 51.74
N ALA A 691 -7.27 -20.22 51.98
CA ALA A 691 -7.10 -18.88 52.56
C ALA A 691 -7.74 -17.79 51.70
N ALA A 692 -7.65 -17.88 50.37
CA ALA A 692 -8.30 -16.94 49.46
C ALA A 692 -9.83 -17.02 49.56
N LEU A 693 -10.38 -18.23 49.66
CA LEU A 693 -11.82 -18.46 49.76
C LEU A 693 -12.41 -18.04 51.12
N GLU A 694 -11.60 -17.84 52.16
CA GLU A 694 -12.04 -17.26 53.44
C GLU A 694 -12.36 -15.76 53.37
N HIS A 695 -11.83 -15.04 52.36
CA HIS A 695 -12.12 -13.62 52.18
C HIS A 695 -13.60 -13.38 51.83
N ALA A 696 -14.18 -12.34 52.43
CA ALA A 696 -15.60 -12.01 52.23
C ALA A 696 -15.91 -11.50 50.82
N ASP A 697 -14.92 -10.93 50.12
CA ASP A 697 -15.04 -10.34 48.79
C ASP A 697 -14.01 -10.87 47.79
N LEU A 698 -14.35 -10.78 46.51
CA LEU A 698 -13.51 -11.26 45.41
C LEU A 698 -12.17 -10.51 45.32
N ALA A 699 -12.10 -9.23 45.67
CA ALA A 699 -10.86 -8.46 45.57
C ALA A 699 -9.83 -8.93 46.61
N GLY A 700 -10.26 -9.16 47.85
CA GLY A 700 -9.43 -9.73 48.91
C GLY A 700 -9.01 -11.17 48.61
N ALA A 701 -9.92 -11.99 48.07
CA ALA A 701 -9.58 -13.35 47.65
C ALA A 701 -8.49 -13.34 46.55
N LEU A 702 -8.59 -12.43 45.58
CA LEU A 702 -7.60 -12.27 44.52
C LEU A 702 -6.26 -11.73 45.02
N ASP A 703 -6.23 -10.91 46.08
CA ASP A 703 -4.98 -10.44 46.68
C ASP A 703 -4.14 -11.58 47.25
N VAL A 704 -4.75 -12.71 47.62
CA VAL A 704 -4.06 -13.92 48.07
C VAL A 704 -3.48 -14.68 46.88
N VAL A 705 -4.33 -15.07 45.91
CA VAL A 705 -3.92 -15.96 44.78
C VAL A 705 -3.13 -15.26 43.66
N LEU A 706 -3.09 -13.92 43.64
CA LEU A 706 -2.28 -13.16 42.67
C LEU A 706 -0.86 -12.86 43.17
N THR A 707 -0.48 -13.34 44.36
CA THR A 707 0.89 -13.24 44.88
C THR A 707 1.88 -14.12 44.09
N LYS A 708 3.19 -13.85 44.17
CA LYS A 708 4.17 -14.39 43.20
C LYS A 708 4.76 -15.74 43.60
N PRO A 709 4.81 -16.75 42.68
CA PRO A 709 4.16 -16.82 41.36
C PRO A 709 2.71 -17.36 41.43
N PRO A 710 1.72 -16.69 40.80
CA PRO A 710 0.32 -17.09 40.90
C PRO A 710 0.04 -18.36 40.10
N THR A 711 -0.79 -19.25 40.64
CA THR A 711 -1.25 -20.46 39.93
C THR A 711 -2.54 -20.15 39.18
N ARG A 712 -2.54 -20.30 37.84
CA ARG A 712 -3.73 -20.05 36.99
C ARG A 712 -4.99 -20.79 37.49
N ALA A 713 -4.83 -22.02 37.97
CA ALA A 713 -5.93 -22.83 38.52
C ALA A 713 -6.56 -22.19 39.77
N ASN A 714 -5.75 -21.77 40.75
CA ASN A 714 -6.23 -21.10 41.96
C ASN A 714 -6.96 -19.79 41.64
N VAL A 715 -6.41 -19.00 40.72
CA VAL A 715 -7.04 -17.73 40.29
C VAL A 715 -8.40 -17.99 39.66
N LEU A 716 -8.52 -18.96 38.76
CA LEU A 716 -9.80 -19.32 38.14
C LEU A 716 -10.81 -19.85 39.17
N ALA A 717 -10.37 -20.69 40.11
CA ALA A 717 -11.23 -21.23 41.16
C ALA A 717 -11.85 -20.12 42.01
N VAL A 718 -11.02 -19.15 42.45
CA VAL A 718 -11.49 -17.95 43.18
C VAL A 718 -12.47 -17.13 42.33
N CYS A 719 -12.14 -16.87 41.06
CA CYS A 719 -13.01 -16.10 40.16
C CYS A 719 -14.39 -16.75 39.98
N ARG A 720 -14.48 -18.08 39.92
CA ARG A 720 -15.76 -18.78 39.77
C ARG A 720 -16.57 -18.85 41.05
N GLU A 721 -15.96 -19.25 42.16
CA GLU A 721 -16.65 -19.37 43.44
C GLU A 721 -17.24 -18.02 43.88
N ARG A 722 -16.58 -16.93 43.50
CA ARG A 722 -16.99 -15.55 43.81
C ARG A 722 -17.50 -14.79 42.58
N ALA A 723 -17.94 -15.47 41.52
CA ALA A 723 -18.37 -14.84 40.26
C ALA A 723 -19.53 -13.85 40.42
N SER A 724 -20.44 -14.10 41.38
CA SER A 724 -21.55 -13.19 41.71
C SER A 724 -21.07 -11.82 42.22
N MET A 725 -19.83 -11.73 42.72
CA MET A 725 -19.19 -10.50 43.21
C MET A 725 -18.36 -9.80 42.13
N ALA A 726 -18.16 -10.43 40.96
CA ALA A 726 -17.38 -9.87 39.87
C ALA A 726 -17.89 -8.50 39.36
N PRO A 727 -19.21 -8.20 39.31
CA PRO A 727 -19.67 -6.86 38.95
C PRO A 727 -19.11 -5.76 39.88
N GLN A 728 -18.91 -6.04 41.18
CA GLN A 728 -18.32 -5.09 42.12
C GLN A 728 -16.83 -4.88 41.83
N LEU A 729 -16.09 -5.97 41.58
CA LEU A 729 -14.68 -5.92 41.19
C LEU A 729 -14.49 -5.10 39.90
N LEU A 730 -15.26 -5.41 38.86
CA LEU A 730 -15.13 -4.83 37.52
C LEU A 730 -15.63 -3.39 37.43
N SER A 731 -16.48 -2.95 38.38
CA SER A 731 -17.04 -1.61 38.41
C SER A 731 -16.26 -0.61 39.27
N ASN A 732 -15.34 -1.07 40.13
CA ASN A 732 -14.55 -0.21 41.00
C ASN A 732 -13.14 0.05 40.41
N PRO A 733 -12.81 1.31 40.03
CA PRO A 733 -11.49 1.67 39.51
C PRO A 733 -10.32 1.36 40.45
N GLU A 734 -10.54 1.30 41.77
CA GLU A 734 -9.50 0.94 42.74
C GLU A 734 -8.99 -0.50 42.56
N HIS A 735 -9.73 -1.35 41.86
CA HIS A 735 -9.34 -2.71 41.52
C HIS A 735 -8.71 -2.84 40.13
N GLY A 736 -8.48 -1.75 39.38
CA GLY A 736 -7.93 -1.79 38.03
C GLY A 736 -6.63 -2.60 37.93
N ALA A 737 -5.67 -2.38 38.84
CA ALA A 737 -4.43 -3.15 38.87
C ALA A 737 -4.63 -4.66 39.08
N ARG A 738 -5.66 -5.06 39.83
CA ARG A 738 -6.03 -6.47 40.04
C ARG A 738 -6.64 -7.06 38.77
N VAL A 739 -7.50 -6.31 38.09
CA VAL A 739 -8.11 -6.73 36.82
C VAL A 739 -7.05 -6.87 35.72
N ASP A 740 -6.10 -5.94 35.61
CA ASP A 740 -5.00 -6.08 34.66
C ASP A 740 -4.10 -7.29 35.01
N ARG A 741 -3.89 -7.57 36.29
CA ARG A 741 -3.16 -8.76 36.72
C ARG A 741 -3.91 -10.04 36.39
N LEU A 742 -5.23 -10.08 36.58
CA LEU A 742 -6.09 -11.19 36.14
C LEU A 742 -5.95 -11.44 34.65
N ARG A 743 -6.07 -10.38 33.83
CA ARG A 743 -5.89 -10.44 32.36
C ARG A 743 -4.55 -11.09 32.00
N GLN A 744 -3.45 -10.62 32.61
CA GLN A 744 -2.10 -11.15 32.35
C GLN A 744 -1.91 -12.61 32.79
N VAL A 745 -2.52 -13.04 33.89
CA VAL A 745 -2.33 -14.40 34.43
C VAL A 745 -3.22 -15.42 33.74
N LEU A 746 -4.45 -15.03 33.38
CA LEU A 746 -5.44 -15.95 32.84
C LEU A 746 -5.32 -16.14 31.34
N ASP A 747 -4.95 -15.10 30.58
CA ASP A 747 -4.85 -15.12 29.11
C ASP A 747 -6.09 -15.76 28.47
N GLN A 748 -7.28 -15.33 28.91
CA GLN A 748 -8.59 -15.85 28.52
C GLN A 748 -9.61 -14.72 28.40
N SER A 749 -10.68 -14.95 27.66
CA SER A 749 -11.86 -14.09 27.60
C SER A 749 -12.40 -13.76 29.00
N PRO A 750 -12.67 -12.48 29.34
CA PRO A 750 -13.28 -12.14 30.63
C PRO A 750 -14.73 -12.61 30.75
N VAL A 751 -15.43 -12.79 29.62
CA VAL A 751 -16.78 -13.37 29.57
C VAL A 751 -16.75 -14.87 29.87
N ALA A 752 -15.65 -15.56 29.54
CA ALA A 752 -15.44 -16.94 29.96
C ALA A 752 -15.12 -17.04 31.47
N VAL A 753 -14.34 -16.10 32.01
CA VAL A 753 -14.00 -16.07 33.44
C VAL A 753 -15.22 -15.70 34.30
N PHE A 754 -16.04 -14.75 33.85
CA PHE A 754 -17.22 -14.28 34.57
C PHE A 754 -18.50 -14.37 33.71
N PRO A 755 -19.00 -15.58 33.42
CA PRO A 755 -20.06 -15.80 32.43
C PRO A 755 -21.44 -15.30 32.82
N THR A 756 -21.67 -15.01 34.11
CA THR A 756 -22.92 -14.44 34.61
C THR A 756 -22.90 -12.92 34.64
N VAL A 757 -21.77 -12.30 34.31
CA VAL A 757 -21.61 -10.85 34.28
C VAL A 757 -22.06 -10.34 32.92
N PRO A 758 -23.01 -9.38 32.86
CA PRO A 758 -23.44 -8.80 31.59
C PRO A 758 -22.30 -8.01 30.94
N TRP A 759 -22.25 -7.96 29.60
CA TRP A 759 -21.08 -7.44 28.89
C TRP A 759 -20.80 -5.97 29.24
N PHE A 760 -21.85 -5.17 29.43
CA PHE A 760 -21.71 -3.77 29.83
C PHE A 760 -20.95 -3.56 31.16
N ALA A 761 -20.92 -4.55 32.06
CA ALA A 761 -20.21 -4.41 33.33
C ALA A 761 -18.69 -4.39 33.15
N PHE A 762 -18.15 -5.06 32.11
CA PHE A 762 -16.73 -4.98 31.75
C PHE A 762 -16.34 -3.61 31.20
N LEU A 763 -17.32 -2.77 30.85
CA LEU A 763 -17.04 -1.46 30.27
C LEU A 763 -16.67 -0.39 31.28
N ARG A 764 -16.95 -0.64 32.57
CA ARG A 764 -16.89 0.34 33.65
C ARG A 764 -15.47 0.78 34.01
N THR A 765 -14.50 -0.12 33.96
CA THR A 765 -13.08 0.17 34.23
C THR A 765 -12.23 0.05 32.97
N VAL A 766 -11.08 0.74 32.94
CA VAL A 766 -10.19 0.74 31.76
C VAL A 766 -9.61 -0.64 31.52
N GLU A 767 -9.21 -1.32 32.59
CA GLU A 767 -8.55 -2.61 32.57
C GLU A 767 -9.53 -3.74 32.19
N ALA A 768 -10.76 -3.72 32.69
CA ALA A 768 -11.79 -4.69 32.29
C ALA A 768 -12.18 -4.54 30.81
N ARG A 769 -12.26 -3.30 30.31
CA ARG A 769 -12.47 -3.06 28.88
C ARG A 769 -11.35 -3.59 28.03
N ARG A 770 -10.13 -3.24 28.39
CA ARG A 770 -8.94 -3.69 27.69
C ARG A 770 -8.95 -5.21 27.62
N TRP A 771 -9.26 -5.87 28.73
CA TRP A 771 -9.40 -7.32 28.77
C TRP A 771 -10.46 -7.84 27.78
N LEU A 772 -11.66 -7.24 27.77
CA LEU A 772 -12.75 -7.63 26.85
C LEU A 772 -12.35 -7.48 25.38
N PHE A 773 -11.88 -6.30 24.98
CA PHE A 773 -11.57 -6.02 23.58
C PHE A 773 -10.29 -6.70 23.07
N GLU A 774 -9.36 -7.08 23.95
CA GLU A 774 -8.15 -7.83 23.57
C GLU A 774 -8.41 -9.34 23.39
N HIS A 775 -9.36 -9.91 24.13
CA HIS A 775 -9.53 -11.38 24.21
C HIS A 775 -10.83 -11.90 23.59
N GLU A 776 -11.83 -11.04 23.36
CA GLU A 776 -13.03 -11.47 22.63
C GLU A 776 -12.84 -11.34 21.11
N PRO A 777 -13.31 -12.31 20.32
CA PRO A 777 -13.33 -12.19 18.87
C PRO A 777 -14.09 -10.93 18.41
N PRO A 778 -13.54 -10.13 17.49
CA PRO A 778 -14.14 -8.85 17.12
C PRO A 778 -15.58 -8.94 16.60
N THR A 779 -15.89 -9.99 15.84
CA THR A 779 -17.24 -10.25 15.29
C THR A 779 -18.24 -10.67 16.35
N VAL A 780 -17.81 -11.29 17.45
CA VAL A 780 -18.68 -11.64 18.59
C VAL A 780 -19.08 -10.37 19.31
N ILE A 781 -18.13 -9.49 19.63
CA ILE A 781 -18.46 -8.18 20.21
C ILE A 781 -19.44 -7.43 19.32
N LEU A 782 -19.19 -7.38 18.00
CA LEU A 782 -20.06 -6.70 17.04
C LEU A 782 -21.50 -7.28 17.03
N ALA A 783 -21.63 -8.61 17.14
CA ALA A 783 -22.92 -9.28 17.23
C ALA A 783 -23.67 -8.92 18.53
N GLU A 784 -22.97 -8.89 19.66
CA GLU A 784 -23.55 -8.52 20.96
C GLU A 784 -24.01 -7.06 21.01
N LEU A 785 -23.41 -6.14 20.24
CA LEU A 785 -23.90 -4.75 20.14
C LEU A 785 -25.35 -4.67 19.66
N ALA A 786 -25.82 -5.64 18.88
CA ALA A 786 -27.20 -5.68 18.41
C ALA A 786 -28.19 -6.16 19.49
N HIS A 787 -27.70 -6.82 20.54
CA HIS A 787 -28.51 -7.41 21.62
C HIS A 787 -28.43 -6.60 22.93
N GLU A 788 -27.33 -5.86 23.15
CA GLU A 788 -27.12 -5.03 24.35
C GLU A 788 -27.01 -3.52 23.99
N PRO A 789 -28.11 -2.74 24.08
CA PRO A 789 -28.10 -1.31 23.77
C PRO A 789 -27.10 -0.48 24.60
N GLU A 790 -26.85 -0.86 25.85
CA GLU A 790 -25.89 -0.19 26.73
C GLU A 790 -24.45 -0.37 26.25
N LEU A 791 -24.10 -1.59 25.82
CA LEU A 791 -22.80 -1.91 25.23
C LEU A 791 -22.60 -1.13 23.92
N ALA A 792 -23.64 -1.06 23.07
CA ALA A 792 -23.60 -0.27 21.84
C ALA A 792 -23.37 1.23 22.13
N HIS A 793 -24.14 1.82 23.06
CA HIS A 793 -23.99 3.23 23.45
C HIS A 793 -22.59 3.53 23.99
N PHE A 794 -22.06 2.62 24.81
CA PHE A 794 -20.71 2.74 25.34
C PHE A 794 -19.63 2.67 24.24
N VAL A 795 -19.72 1.70 23.33
CA VAL A 795 -18.77 1.54 22.22
C VAL A 795 -18.79 2.79 21.33
N LEU A 796 -19.97 3.34 21.04
CA LEU A 796 -20.10 4.59 20.28
C LEU A 796 -19.41 5.77 20.98
N ALA A 797 -19.59 5.91 22.28
CA ALA A 797 -18.92 6.94 23.07
C ALA A 797 -17.40 6.76 23.06
N LYS A 798 -16.89 5.53 23.22
CA LYS A 798 -15.44 5.27 23.25
C LYS A 798 -14.75 5.26 21.89
N LEU A 799 -15.47 4.93 20.83
CA LEU A 799 -15.01 5.18 19.46
C LEU A 799 -14.80 6.68 19.24
N THR A 800 -15.72 7.50 19.74
CA THR A 800 -15.64 8.98 19.69
C THR A 800 -14.49 9.53 20.52
N GLU A 801 -14.20 8.94 21.68
CA GLU A 801 -13.05 9.29 22.53
C GLU A 801 -11.71 8.71 22.04
N ASN A 802 -11.71 7.85 21.00
CA ASN A 802 -10.55 7.12 20.50
C ASN A 802 -9.84 6.28 21.58
N ASP A 803 -10.62 5.55 22.40
CA ASP A 803 -10.10 4.59 23.39
C ASP A 803 -9.19 3.53 22.71
N PRO A 804 -7.96 3.28 23.19
CA PRO A 804 -7.02 2.34 22.55
C PRO A 804 -7.53 0.90 22.44
N ALA A 805 -8.32 0.42 23.41
CA ALA A 805 -8.84 -0.95 23.40
C ALA A 805 -9.93 -1.09 22.33
N VAL A 806 -10.86 -0.13 22.29
CA VAL A 806 -11.91 -0.09 21.26
C VAL A 806 -11.30 0.13 19.87
N ARG A 807 -10.24 0.93 19.76
CA ARG A 807 -9.47 1.07 18.51
C ARG A 807 -8.86 -0.26 18.03
N THR A 808 -8.22 -0.99 18.93
CA THR A 808 -7.59 -2.27 18.58
C THR A 808 -8.64 -3.26 18.10
N TRP A 809 -9.79 -3.31 18.77
CA TRP A 809 -10.93 -4.13 18.37
C TRP A 809 -11.49 -3.77 17.00
N ILE A 810 -11.79 -2.48 16.76
CA ILE A 810 -12.36 -2.03 15.48
C ILE A 810 -11.38 -2.28 14.33
N GLU A 811 -10.07 -2.16 14.56
CA GLU A 811 -9.03 -2.46 13.56
C GLU A 811 -8.92 -3.97 13.25
N ALA A 812 -9.32 -4.82 14.18
CA ALA A 812 -9.33 -6.28 14.03
C ALA A 812 -10.62 -6.84 13.39
N LEU A 813 -11.64 -6.00 13.15
CA LEU A 813 -12.84 -6.43 12.43
C LEU A 813 -12.52 -6.84 10.98
N PRO A 814 -13.24 -7.84 10.42
CA PRO A 814 -13.21 -8.10 8.99
C PRO A 814 -13.58 -6.85 8.19
N LYS A 815 -13.05 -6.71 6.97
CA LYS A 815 -13.29 -5.54 6.11
C LYS A 815 -14.06 -5.93 4.83
N GLY A 816 -14.92 -5.00 4.41
CA GLY A 816 -15.95 -5.07 3.38
C GLY A 816 -16.51 -6.45 3.04
N THR A 817 -16.03 -7.14 2.00
CA THR A 817 -16.63 -8.42 1.58
C THR A 817 -16.39 -9.55 2.59
N ALA A 818 -15.42 -9.41 3.49
CA ALA A 818 -15.22 -10.34 4.60
C ALA A 818 -16.27 -10.19 5.71
N LEU A 819 -17.03 -9.09 5.70
CA LEU A 819 -18.20 -8.90 6.56
C LEU A 819 -19.40 -9.64 5.99
N THR A 820 -20.13 -10.34 6.85
CA THR A 820 -21.45 -10.90 6.50
C THR A 820 -22.49 -9.79 6.31
N ALA A 821 -23.62 -10.11 5.68
CA ALA A 821 -24.70 -9.13 5.51
C ALA A 821 -25.25 -8.60 6.86
N ALA A 822 -25.21 -9.41 7.93
CA ALA A 822 -25.61 -8.98 9.26
C ALA A 822 -24.60 -8.01 9.87
N GLU A 823 -23.31 -8.32 9.78
CA GLU A 823 -22.22 -7.48 10.27
C GLU A 823 -22.20 -6.13 9.54
N ARG A 824 -22.40 -6.10 8.22
CA ARG A 824 -22.48 -4.83 7.46
C ARG A 824 -23.61 -3.92 7.95
N ARG A 825 -24.78 -4.49 8.29
CA ARG A 825 -25.89 -3.72 8.88
C ARG A 825 -25.51 -3.17 10.25
N GLN A 826 -24.81 -3.94 11.07
CA GLN A 826 -24.33 -3.48 12.39
C GLN A 826 -23.28 -2.37 12.24
N VAL A 827 -22.31 -2.51 11.33
CA VAL A 827 -21.33 -1.45 11.05
C VAL A 827 -22.02 -0.19 10.53
N ARG A 828 -23.05 -0.31 9.67
CA ARG A 828 -23.88 0.82 9.23
C ARG A 828 -24.59 1.50 10.41
N GLN A 829 -25.23 0.73 11.29
CA GLN A 829 -25.91 1.27 12.48
C GLN A 829 -24.93 2.03 13.39
N LEU A 830 -23.72 1.49 13.59
CA LEU A 830 -22.68 2.19 14.32
C LEU A 830 -22.27 3.49 13.61
N PHE A 831 -22.08 3.43 12.28
CA PHE A 831 -21.71 4.60 11.48
C PHE A 831 -22.75 5.72 11.58
N ASP A 832 -24.03 5.40 11.47
CA ASP A 832 -25.11 6.37 11.58
C ASP A 832 -25.24 6.96 13.00
N SER A 833 -24.70 6.27 14.02
CA SER A 833 -24.82 6.66 15.43
C SER A 833 -23.60 7.40 15.99
N VAL A 834 -22.44 7.34 15.33
CA VAL A 834 -21.25 8.10 15.75
C VAL A 834 -21.35 9.55 15.30
N THR A 835 -20.89 10.48 16.13
CA THR A 835 -20.82 11.92 15.79
C THR A 835 -19.40 12.40 15.51
N ASN A 836 -18.41 11.50 15.64
CA ASN A 836 -17.00 11.80 15.49
C ASN A 836 -16.47 11.35 14.14
N ASP A 837 -15.79 12.25 13.44
CA ASP A 837 -15.22 12.03 12.10
C ASP A 837 -14.19 10.89 12.03
N VAL A 838 -13.37 10.72 13.07
CA VAL A 838 -12.37 9.63 13.17
C VAL A 838 -13.06 8.28 13.31
N ALA A 839 -14.11 8.20 14.14
CA ALA A 839 -14.89 6.97 14.29
C ALA A 839 -15.65 6.63 13.01
N ALA A 840 -16.32 7.62 12.41
CA ALA A 840 -17.04 7.49 11.15
C ALA A 840 -16.13 6.94 10.04
N ARG A 841 -14.93 7.50 9.93
CA ARG A 841 -13.90 7.06 8.98
C ARG A 841 -13.49 5.62 9.17
N ARG A 842 -13.20 5.18 10.40
CA ARG A 842 -12.84 3.78 10.65
C ARG A 842 -13.95 2.82 10.27
N LEU A 843 -15.20 3.17 10.61
CA LEU A 843 -16.37 2.37 10.24
C LEU A 843 -16.58 2.33 8.72
N PHE A 844 -16.31 3.44 8.01
CA PHE A 844 -16.30 3.49 6.56
C PHE A 844 -15.24 2.54 5.96
N GLU A 845 -14.00 2.61 6.46
CA GLU A 845 -12.90 1.74 6.03
C GLU A 845 -13.20 0.26 6.30
N ILE A 846 -13.88 -0.05 7.40
CA ILE A 846 -14.36 -1.40 7.69
C ILE A 846 -15.42 -1.83 6.68
N ARG A 847 -16.42 -0.99 6.40
CA ARG A 847 -17.51 -1.35 5.49
C ARG A 847 -17.06 -1.60 4.07
N PHE A 848 -16.09 -0.82 3.56
CA PHE A 848 -15.74 -0.84 2.14
C PHE A 848 -14.34 -1.40 1.85
N GLY A 849 -13.51 -1.63 2.87
CA GLY A 849 -12.13 -2.09 2.68
C GLY A 849 -11.18 -1.02 2.12
N SER A 850 -11.71 0.12 1.67
CA SER A 850 -10.96 1.27 1.14
C SER A 850 -10.47 2.17 2.29
N LYS A 851 -9.18 2.49 2.31
CA LYS A 851 -8.60 3.43 3.28
C LYS A 851 -9.06 4.86 3.00
N VAL A 852 -9.18 5.69 4.03
CA VAL A 852 -9.51 7.11 3.89
C VAL A 852 -8.37 7.95 4.47
N THR A 853 -7.44 8.39 3.61
CA THR A 853 -6.20 9.02 4.08
C THR A 853 -6.37 10.48 4.48
N SER A 854 -7.36 11.18 3.94
CA SER A 854 -7.51 12.61 4.22
C SER A 854 -8.22 12.87 5.53
N LYS A 855 -7.49 13.25 6.59
CA LYS A 855 -8.03 13.48 7.95
C LYS A 855 -9.16 14.53 8.04
N THR A 856 -9.43 15.24 6.95
CA THR A 856 -10.40 16.32 6.82
C THR A 856 -11.83 15.86 6.51
N TYR A 857 -12.04 14.61 6.06
CA TYR A 857 -13.40 14.11 5.82
C TYR A 857 -14.25 14.13 7.08
N THR A 858 -15.38 14.84 7.01
CA THR A 858 -16.37 14.91 8.08
C THR A 858 -17.32 13.70 8.03
N HIS A 859 -18.04 13.45 9.13
CA HIS A 859 -19.08 12.42 9.18
C HIS A 859 -20.13 12.58 8.06
N ASP A 860 -20.64 13.79 7.85
CA ASP A 860 -21.64 14.07 6.81
C ASP A 860 -21.10 13.77 5.40
N GLU A 861 -19.85 14.15 5.13
CA GLU A 861 -19.19 13.84 3.85
C GLU A 861 -19.03 12.34 3.66
N LEU A 862 -18.62 11.61 4.71
CA LEU A 862 -18.51 10.16 4.68
C LEU A 862 -19.89 9.49 4.52
N ALA A 863 -20.96 10.06 5.08
CA ALA A 863 -22.32 9.53 4.94
C ALA A 863 -22.83 9.65 3.49
N ARG A 864 -22.47 10.75 2.80
CA ARG A 864 -22.73 10.93 1.37
C ARG A 864 -21.95 9.89 0.55
N LEU A 865 -20.64 9.76 0.78
CA LEU A 865 -19.82 8.76 0.11
C LEU A 865 -20.31 7.34 0.37
N TRP A 866 -20.72 7.04 1.61
CA TRP A 866 -21.23 5.73 1.99
C TRP A 866 -22.46 5.37 1.15
N THR A 867 -23.39 6.32 1.05
CA THR A 867 -24.61 6.14 0.25
C THR A 867 -24.28 5.90 -1.22
N LEU A 868 -23.26 6.57 -1.77
CA LEU A 868 -22.82 6.35 -3.16
C LEU A 868 -22.18 4.98 -3.36
N PHE A 869 -21.32 4.56 -2.43
CA PHE A 869 -20.67 3.25 -2.50
C PHE A 869 -21.69 2.11 -2.33
N GLU A 870 -22.76 2.29 -1.56
CA GLU A 870 -23.86 1.32 -1.46
C GLU A 870 -24.75 1.21 -2.71
N ARG A 871 -24.68 2.18 -3.64
CA ARG A 871 -25.42 2.10 -4.92
C ARG A 871 -24.82 1.07 -5.87
N VAL A 872 -23.54 0.74 -5.71
CA VAL A 872 -22.82 -0.18 -6.61
C VAL A 872 -22.57 -1.53 -5.92
N PRO A 873 -22.40 -2.63 -6.67
CA PRO A 873 -21.97 -3.91 -6.11
C PRO A 873 -20.65 -3.80 -5.33
N ASP A 874 -20.50 -4.53 -4.21
CA ASP A 874 -19.30 -4.47 -3.37
C ASP A 874 -18.02 -4.86 -4.14
N ALA A 875 -18.12 -5.77 -5.11
CA ALA A 875 -16.98 -6.16 -5.94
C ALA A 875 -16.40 -5.00 -6.76
N HIS A 876 -17.21 -4.00 -7.12
CA HIS A 876 -16.74 -2.82 -7.86
C HIS A 876 -15.86 -1.91 -6.99
N ILE A 877 -15.90 -2.09 -5.67
CA ILE A 877 -15.09 -1.35 -4.70
C ILE A 877 -13.86 -2.17 -4.27
N GLU A 878 -14.06 -3.43 -3.88
CA GLU A 878 -13.04 -4.18 -3.11
C GLU A 878 -12.01 -5.01 -3.88
N GLN A 879 -12.25 -5.40 -5.15
CA GLN A 879 -11.39 -6.37 -5.86
C GLN A 879 -10.04 -5.78 -6.33
N GLY A 880 -9.39 -4.98 -5.47
CA GLY A 880 -8.23 -4.17 -5.80
C GLY A 880 -8.57 -2.89 -6.55
N SER A 881 -9.86 -2.66 -6.83
CA SER A 881 -10.37 -1.54 -7.63
C SER A 881 -10.24 -0.21 -6.88
N VAL A 882 -10.75 -0.09 -5.66
CA VAL A 882 -10.65 1.14 -4.86
C VAL A 882 -10.00 0.84 -3.50
N THR A 883 -8.69 1.01 -3.44
CA THR A 883 -7.90 0.75 -2.22
C THR A 883 -7.86 1.95 -1.28
N GLN A 884 -8.02 3.16 -1.80
CA GLN A 884 -7.85 4.39 -1.01
C GLN A 884 -8.67 5.56 -1.56
N LEU A 885 -9.18 6.38 -0.63
CA LEU A 885 -9.80 7.68 -0.86
C LEU A 885 -8.91 8.79 -0.27
N ALA A 886 -8.60 9.80 -1.06
CA ALA A 886 -7.80 10.95 -0.65
C ALA A 886 -8.41 12.26 -1.14
N GLU A 887 -8.20 13.34 -0.39
CA GLU A 887 -8.38 14.70 -0.90
C GLU A 887 -7.01 15.26 -1.29
N THR A 888 -6.97 16.02 -2.37
CA THR A 888 -5.77 16.69 -2.84
C THR A 888 -6.05 18.20 -2.97
N PRO A 889 -5.09 19.05 -2.60
CA PRO A 889 -5.22 20.50 -2.78
C PRO A 889 -5.01 20.94 -4.24
N ALA A 890 -4.80 20.01 -5.19
CA ALA A 890 -4.43 20.33 -6.57
C ALA A 890 -5.66 20.64 -7.45
N PRO A 891 -5.64 21.71 -8.27
CA PRO A 891 -6.85 22.28 -8.86
C PRO A 891 -7.24 21.74 -10.26
N SER A 892 -6.66 20.65 -10.78
CA SER A 892 -6.85 20.36 -12.22
C SER A 892 -8.14 19.62 -12.58
N LEU A 893 -8.68 18.73 -11.75
CA LEU A 893 -9.88 17.92 -12.03
C LEU A 893 -10.63 17.61 -10.74
N PRO A 894 -11.98 17.58 -10.70
CA PRO A 894 -12.75 17.26 -9.50
C PRO A 894 -12.38 15.92 -8.86
N GLY A 895 -12.08 14.92 -9.68
CA GLY A 895 -11.64 13.59 -9.29
C GLY A 895 -10.48 13.10 -10.15
N GLN A 896 -9.74 12.13 -9.64
CA GLN A 896 -8.73 11.38 -10.37
C GLN A 896 -8.57 9.98 -9.79
N PHE A 897 -8.61 8.97 -10.65
CA PHE A 897 -8.31 7.59 -10.31
C PHE A 897 -6.93 7.16 -10.81
N GLY A 898 -6.17 6.43 -9.98
CA GLY A 898 -4.88 5.87 -10.38
C GLY A 898 -4.27 4.91 -9.36
N GLY A 899 -3.96 3.68 -9.79
CA GLY A 899 -3.32 2.67 -8.95
C GLY A 899 -4.16 2.28 -7.73
N GLY A 900 -5.48 2.16 -7.89
CA GLY A 900 -6.43 1.90 -6.81
C GLY A 900 -6.76 3.12 -5.93
N ASN A 901 -6.12 4.26 -6.15
CA ASN A 901 -6.38 5.48 -5.39
C ASN A 901 -7.40 6.34 -6.10
N MET A 902 -8.42 6.75 -5.37
CA MET A 902 -9.42 7.72 -5.80
C MET A 902 -9.16 9.03 -5.07
N MET A 903 -8.78 10.04 -5.83
CA MET A 903 -8.36 11.34 -5.35
C MET A 903 -9.42 12.37 -5.72
N PHE A 904 -9.89 13.15 -4.75
CA PHE A 904 -10.84 14.24 -4.96
C PHE A 904 -10.19 15.59 -4.68
N VAL A 905 -10.68 16.64 -5.31
CA VAL A 905 -10.30 18.01 -4.92
C VAL A 905 -10.83 18.29 -3.52
N GLU A 906 -10.02 18.93 -2.68
CA GLU A 906 -10.41 19.33 -1.33
C GLU A 906 -11.73 20.11 -1.34
N GLY A 907 -12.68 19.67 -0.50
CA GLY A 907 -13.98 20.32 -0.37
C GLY A 907 -15.00 19.92 -1.43
N LEU A 908 -14.67 19.08 -2.42
CA LEU A 908 -15.65 18.54 -3.36
C LEU A 908 -16.81 17.84 -2.64
N THR A 909 -16.51 17.12 -1.56
CA THR A 909 -17.54 16.43 -0.75
C THR A 909 -18.46 17.38 0.02
N ARG A 910 -18.00 18.62 0.27
CA ARG A 910 -18.77 19.72 0.90
C ARG A 910 -19.57 20.52 -0.11
N ASP A 911 -19.16 20.45 -1.37
CA ASP A 911 -19.69 21.28 -2.43
C ASP A 911 -20.91 20.60 -3.06
N ASP A 912 -22.09 21.16 -2.81
CA ASP A 912 -23.34 20.75 -3.48
C ASP A 912 -23.42 21.32 -4.91
N LYS A 913 -22.27 21.65 -5.52
CA LYS A 913 -22.22 22.18 -6.87
C LYS A 913 -22.85 21.21 -7.86
N ASP A 914 -23.62 21.84 -8.73
CA ASP A 914 -24.15 21.23 -9.91
C ASP A 914 -23.07 21.18 -11.00
N ASN A 915 -22.98 20.04 -11.69
CA ASN A 915 -22.26 19.89 -12.93
C ASN A 915 -23.26 19.77 -14.09
N HIS A 916 -22.87 20.28 -15.25
CA HIS A 916 -23.70 20.16 -16.44
C HIS A 916 -23.18 19.02 -17.31
N GLN A 917 -23.99 17.96 -17.44
CA GLN A 917 -23.76 16.89 -18.38
C GLN A 917 -24.48 17.11 -19.69
N TYR A 918 -23.98 16.44 -20.74
CA TYR A 918 -24.45 16.64 -22.10
C TYR A 918 -24.25 18.08 -22.57
N SER A 919 -23.06 18.65 -22.34
CA SER A 919 -22.75 20.05 -22.66
C SER A 919 -22.79 20.37 -24.16
N GLY A 920 -22.91 19.37 -25.03
CA GLY A 920 -23.06 19.56 -26.47
C GLY A 920 -24.48 19.98 -26.83
N ASN A 921 -24.61 21.17 -27.42
CA ASN A 921 -25.80 21.59 -28.17
C ASN A 921 -25.93 20.76 -29.48
N LEU A 922 -25.68 19.45 -29.41
CA LEU A 922 -25.58 18.58 -30.58
C LEU A 922 -26.99 18.36 -31.13
N GLN A 923 -27.26 19.03 -32.25
CA GLN A 923 -28.53 18.97 -32.95
C GLN A 923 -28.52 17.81 -33.94
N LEU A 924 -29.24 16.74 -33.59
CA LEU A 924 -29.32 15.52 -34.39
C LEU A 924 -30.56 15.53 -35.27
N THR A 925 -30.49 14.93 -36.46
CA THR A 925 -31.71 14.55 -37.20
C THR A 925 -32.45 13.43 -36.46
N ARG A 926 -33.75 13.22 -36.77
CA ARG A 926 -34.51 12.07 -36.27
C ARG A 926 -33.80 10.75 -36.55
N ALA A 927 -33.24 10.61 -37.77
CA ALA A 927 -32.52 9.42 -38.19
C ALA A 927 -31.22 9.19 -37.39
N GLN A 928 -30.43 10.25 -37.16
CA GLN A 928 -29.22 10.16 -36.33
C GLN A 928 -29.55 9.82 -34.88
N LEU A 929 -30.60 10.42 -34.32
CA LEU A 929 -31.04 10.14 -32.95
C LEU A 929 -31.51 8.69 -32.80
N THR A 930 -32.34 8.21 -33.73
CA THR A 930 -32.81 6.82 -33.78
C THR A 930 -31.63 5.85 -33.91
N THR A 931 -30.66 6.17 -34.77
CA THR A 931 -29.47 5.33 -35.00
C THR A 931 -28.55 5.29 -33.77
N ALA A 932 -28.34 6.43 -33.10
CA ALA A 932 -27.43 6.54 -31.97
C ALA A 932 -28.01 5.93 -30.68
N TYR A 933 -29.30 6.19 -30.40
CA TYR A 933 -29.94 5.83 -29.15
C TYR A 933 -30.84 4.59 -29.22
N GLY A 934 -31.29 4.22 -30.43
CA GLY A 934 -32.22 3.11 -30.63
C GLY A 934 -33.66 3.43 -30.23
N TYR A 935 -34.03 4.70 -30.13
CA TYR A 935 -35.40 5.10 -29.76
C TYR A 935 -36.38 4.77 -30.90
N ASP A 936 -37.45 4.05 -30.57
CA ASP A 936 -38.61 4.01 -31.44
C ASP A 936 -39.40 5.34 -31.39
N ASP A 937 -40.37 5.50 -32.29
CA ASP A 937 -41.15 6.74 -32.38
C ASP A 937 -41.92 7.05 -31.09
N ALA A 938 -42.40 6.02 -30.37
CA ALA A 938 -43.13 6.22 -29.13
C ALA A 938 -42.20 6.69 -28.01
N GLN A 939 -41.02 6.10 -27.89
CA GLN A 939 -39.97 6.49 -26.94
C GLN A 939 -39.47 7.91 -27.22
N LEU A 940 -39.27 8.25 -28.49
CA LEU A 940 -38.86 9.59 -28.87
C LEU A 940 -39.92 10.63 -28.51
N GLU A 941 -41.18 10.43 -28.90
CA GLU A 941 -42.23 11.40 -28.57
C GLU A 941 -42.48 11.46 -27.05
N ALA A 942 -42.34 10.35 -26.32
CA ALA A 942 -42.40 10.36 -24.85
C ALA A 942 -41.28 11.22 -24.22
N ARG A 943 -40.04 11.10 -24.69
CA ARG A 943 -38.91 11.92 -24.20
C ARG A 943 -39.00 13.38 -24.61
N ILE A 944 -39.67 13.68 -25.72
CA ILE A 944 -39.98 15.04 -26.12
C ILE A 944 -41.07 15.61 -25.21
N ALA A 945 -42.09 14.81 -24.87
CA ALA A 945 -43.14 15.22 -23.94
C ALA A 945 -42.62 15.46 -22.51
N THR A 946 -41.57 14.77 -22.08
CA THR A 946 -40.88 15.03 -20.80
C THR A 946 -39.79 16.10 -20.88
N GLU A 947 -39.64 16.77 -22.02
CA GLU A 947 -38.63 17.80 -22.28
C GLU A 947 -37.16 17.32 -22.16
N GLU A 948 -36.91 16.01 -22.13
CA GLU A 948 -35.55 15.47 -22.18
C GLU A 948 -34.91 15.70 -23.56
N ILE A 949 -35.73 15.76 -24.61
CA ILE A 949 -35.32 16.04 -25.98
C ILE A 949 -36.15 17.21 -26.51
N LYS A 950 -35.47 18.23 -27.03
CA LYS A 950 -36.10 19.43 -27.61
C LYS A 950 -36.09 19.36 -29.13
N LYS A 951 -37.23 19.63 -29.76
CA LYS A 951 -37.32 19.89 -31.20
C LYS A 951 -36.83 21.31 -31.48
N VAL A 952 -35.89 21.46 -32.40
CA VAL A 952 -35.29 22.73 -32.82
C VAL A 952 -35.47 22.88 -34.32
N GLU A 953 -36.18 23.91 -34.75
CA GLU A 953 -36.33 24.21 -36.18
C GLU A 953 -35.07 24.93 -36.69
N THR A 954 -34.45 24.35 -37.72
CA THR A 954 -33.25 24.90 -38.38
C THR A 954 -33.50 25.10 -39.87
N PRO A 955 -32.70 25.90 -40.60
CA PRO A 955 -32.81 26.01 -42.05
C PRO A 955 -32.72 24.66 -42.78
N ASP A 956 -32.02 23.68 -42.19
CA ASP A 956 -31.84 22.33 -42.72
C ASP A 956 -32.91 21.33 -42.22
N GLY A 957 -34.01 21.84 -41.65
CA GLY A 957 -35.15 21.06 -41.12
C GLY A 957 -35.15 20.89 -39.59
N THR A 958 -36.12 20.12 -39.08
CA THR A 958 -36.26 19.84 -37.65
C THR A 958 -35.09 19.01 -37.12
N ARG A 959 -34.43 19.52 -36.09
CA ARG A 959 -33.38 18.87 -35.32
C ARG A 959 -33.87 18.53 -33.91
N TYR A 960 -33.16 17.62 -33.26
CA TYR A 960 -33.45 17.11 -31.93
C TYR A 960 -32.22 17.33 -31.07
N GLU A 961 -32.39 18.06 -29.97
CA GLU A 961 -31.33 18.41 -29.02
C GLU A 961 -31.62 17.75 -27.68
N ILE A 962 -30.71 16.90 -27.21
CA ILE A 962 -30.80 16.30 -25.88
C ILE A 962 -30.50 17.38 -24.85
N GLN A 963 -31.44 17.67 -23.98
CA GLN A 963 -31.31 18.78 -23.04
C GLN A 963 -30.23 18.49 -22.00
N LYS A 964 -29.50 19.53 -21.55
CA LYS A 964 -28.46 19.39 -20.52
C LYS A 964 -29.05 18.79 -19.24
N LYS A 965 -28.35 17.84 -18.63
CA LYS A 965 -28.71 17.29 -17.32
C LYS A 965 -27.88 18.01 -16.26
N ILE A 966 -28.55 18.61 -15.30
CA ILE A 966 -27.88 19.07 -14.09
C ILE A 966 -27.71 17.86 -13.19
N VAL A 967 -26.46 17.52 -12.88
CA VAL A 967 -26.11 16.44 -11.97
C VAL A 967 -25.36 16.98 -10.77
N LYS A 968 -25.48 16.32 -9.62
CA LYS A 968 -24.63 16.60 -8.47
C LYS A 968 -23.20 16.22 -8.81
N LEU A 969 -22.28 17.18 -8.74
CA LEU A 969 -20.89 16.97 -9.14
C LEU A 969 -20.25 15.84 -8.33
N LEU A 970 -20.45 15.79 -7.02
CA LEU A 970 -19.91 14.72 -6.17
C LEU A 970 -20.41 13.33 -6.59
N ASP A 971 -21.73 13.13 -6.68
CA ASP A 971 -22.33 11.84 -7.03
C ASP A 971 -21.75 11.32 -8.35
N PHE A 972 -21.67 12.20 -9.35
CA PHE A 972 -21.16 11.79 -10.66
C PHE A 972 -19.66 11.52 -10.64
N THR A 973 -18.85 12.38 -10.03
CA THR A 973 -17.39 12.18 -9.93
C THR A 973 -17.08 10.87 -9.23
N VAL A 974 -17.71 10.57 -8.09
CA VAL A 974 -17.47 9.30 -7.37
C VAL A 974 -17.81 8.09 -8.24
N LEU A 975 -18.97 8.10 -8.91
CA LEU A 975 -19.36 7.01 -9.79
C LEU A 975 -18.44 6.89 -11.02
N HIS A 976 -17.95 8.01 -11.54
CA HIS A 976 -16.99 8.06 -12.64
C HIS A 976 -15.66 7.44 -12.25
N GLU A 977 -15.11 7.80 -11.08
CA GLU A 977 -13.87 7.19 -10.59
C GLU A 977 -14.04 5.69 -10.27
N ILE A 978 -15.20 5.26 -9.74
CA ILE A 978 -15.53 3.82 -9.63
C ILE A 978 -15.59 3.17 -11.01
N GLY A 979 -16.13 3.87 -12.01
CA GLY A 979 -16.18 3.43 -13.40
C GLY A 979 -14.79 3.14 -13.97
N HIS A 980 -13.80 4.00 -13.70
CA HIS A 980 -12.40 3.71 -14.04
C HIS A 980 -11.87 2.47 -13.34
N ALA A 981 -12.17 2.32 -12.05
CA ALA A 981 -11.74 1.16 -11.27
C ALA A 981 -12.34 -0.16 -11.81
N VAL A 982 -13.60 -0.11 -12.28
CA VAL A 982 -14.28 -1.23 -12.94
C VAL A 982 -13.71 -1.49 -14.34
N ASP A 983 -13.45 -0.46 -15.14
CA ASP A 983 -12.81 -0.64 -16.46
C ASP A 983 -11.42 -1.28 -16.32
N GLN A 984 -10.64 -0.83 -15.33
CA GLN A 984 -9.34 -1.42 -15.01
C GLN A 984 -9.47 -2.88 -14.55
N MET A 985 -10.50 -3.21 -13.77
CA MET A 985 -10.80 -4.57 -13.36
C MET A 985 -11.11 -5.48 -14.56
N LEU A 986 -11.75 -4.93 -15.61
CA LEU A 986 -12.06 -5.62 -16.86
C LEU A 986 -10.89 -5.63 -17.86
N GLY A 987 -9.78 -4.95 -17.55
CA GLY A 987 -8.57 -4.92 -18.38
C GLY A 987 -8.46 -3.75 -19.36
N GLU A 988 -9.25 -2.69 -19.19
CA GLU A 988 -9.19 -1.42 -19.96
C GLU A 988 -9.46 -1.56 -21.48
N GLN A 989 -9.86 -2.76 -21.92
CA GLN A 989 -10.20 -3.11 -23.30
C GLN A 989 -11.59 -3.73 -23.38
N SER A 990 -12.55 -3.16 -22.65
CA SER A 990 -13.90 -3.70 -22.61
C SER A 990 -14.53 -3.77 -24.00
N GLU A 991 -15.27 -4.85 -24.24
CA GLU A 991 -16.08 -5.05 -25.46
C GLU A 991 -16.98 -3.84 -25.72
N LEU A 992 -17.47 -3.19 -24.66
CA LEU A 992 -18.24 -1.95 -24.78
C LEU A 992 -17.50 -0.89 -25.59
N VAL A 993 -16.23 -0.63 -25.31
CA VAL A 993 -15.51 0.52 -25.86
C VAL A 993 -14.98 0.21 -27.27
N TYR A 994 -14.26 -0.89 -27.43
CA TYR A 994 -13.58 -1.20 -28.70
C TYR A 994 -14.45 -2.04 -29.64
N GLY A 995 -15.37 -2.84 -29.12
CA GLY A 995 -16.31 -3.65 -29.91
C GLY A 995 -17.58 -2.89 -30.28
N LEU A 996 -18.44 -2.64 -29.28
CA LEU A 996 -19.75 -2.02 -29.50
C LEU A 996 -19.65 -0.53 -29.84
N ALA A 997 -18.92 0.24 -29.05
CA ALA A 997 -18.71 1.66 -29.32
C ALA A 997 -17.71 1.88 -30.46
N GLY A 998 -16.95 0.85 -30.88
CA GLY A 998 -16.14 0.84 -32.09
C GLY A 998 -14.98 1.84 -32.05
N TRP A 999 -14.49 2.17 -30.86
CA TRP A 999 -13.28 2.98 -30.72
C TRP A 999 -12.10 2.24 -31.36
N ARG A 1000 -11.26 2.97 -32.09
CA ARG A 1000 -9.99 2.44 -32.61
C ARG A 1000 -8.89 3.44 -32.35
N ARG A 1001 -7.83 3.01 -31.65
CA ARG A 1001 -6.62 3.81 -31.49
C ARG A 1001 -5.79 3.78 -32.77
N TYR A 1002 -5.21 4.92 -33.15
CA TYR A 1002 -4.14 4.98 -34.13
C TYR A 1002 -2.79 4.86 -33.41
N ASN A 1003 -1.93 3.98 -33.89
CA ASN A 1003 -0.54 3.89 -33.45
C ASN A 1003 0.40 4.55 -34.48
N GLU A 1004 1.70 4.53 -34.23
CA GLU A 1004 2.69 5.15 -35.12
C GLU A 1004 2.65 4.52 -36.53
N SER A 1005 2.40 3.21 -36.62
CA SER A 1005 2.23 2.51 -37.89
C SER A 1005 0.95 2.89 -38.65
N ASP A 1006 -0.04 3.49 -37.98
CA ASP A 1006 -1.33 3.86 -38.57
C ASP A 1006 -1.36 5.32 -39.08
N VAL A 1007 -0.28 6.10 -39.00
CA VAL A 1007 -0.30 7.52 -39.39
C VAL A 1007 -0.82 7.74 -40.82
N GLY A 1008 -0.49 6.84 -41.75
CA GLY A 1008 -1.04 6.89 -43.10
C GLY A 1008 -2.56 6.65 -43.16
N GLN A 1009 -3.10 5.80 -42.30
CA GLN A 1009 -4.54 5.58 -42.18
C GLN A 1009 -5.23 6.77 -41.49
N LEU A 1010 -4.65 7.30 -40.42
CA LEU A 1010 -5.08 8.55 -39.78
C LEU A 1010 -5.20 9.68 -40.80
N ALA A 1011 -4.19 9.86 -41.66
CA ALA A 1011 -4.19 10.88 -42.70
C ALA A 1011 -5.33 10.70 -43.71
N LYS A 1012 -5.62 9.45 -44.11
CA LYS A 1012 -6.76 9.14 -44.99
C LYS A 1012 -8.10 9.41 -44.33
N ASP A 1013 -8.24 9.03 -43.06
CA ASP A 1013 -9.46 9.21 -42.27
C ASP A 1013 -9.72 10.69 -41.95
N LEU A 1014 -8.67 11.52 -41.88
CA LEU A 1014 -8.77 12.98 -41.79
C LEU A 1014 -9.01 13.67 -43.15
N GLY A 1015 -8.96 12.92 -44.25
CA GLY A 1015 -9.34 13.39 -45.59
C GLY A 1015 -8.31 14.28 -46.30
N GLY A 1016 -8.39 14.27 -47.63
CA GLY A 1016 -7.51 15.07 -48.48
C GLY A 1016 -6.10 14.53 -48.67
N TRP A 1017 -5.78 13.36 -48.13
CA TRP A 1017 -4.45 12.74 -48.22
C TRP A 1017 -4.00 12.46 -49.66
N ASP A 1018 -4.97 12.19 -50.53
CA ASP A 1018 -4.82 12.04 -51.98
C ASP A 1018 -4.27 13.30 -52.69
N ARG A 1019 -4.37 14.47 -52.06
CA ARG A 1019 -3.83 15.74 -52.57
C ARG A 1019 -2.36 15.99 -52.22
N VAL A 1020 -1.75 15.13 -51.39
CA VAL A 1020 -0.35 15.24 -50.96
C VAL A 1020 0.54 14.40 -51.89
N THR A 1021 1.68 14.94 -52.33
CA THR A 1021 2.61 14.17 -53.18
C THR A 1021 3.24 13.01 -52.41
N PRO A 1022 3.58 11.86 -53.03
CA PRO A 1022 4.16 10.71 -52.32
C PRO A 1022 5.42 11.04 -51.50
N ALA A 1023 6.28 11.93 -52.01
CA ALA A 1023 7.48 12.36 -51.29
C ALA A 1023 7.15 13.17 -50.03
N ASP A 1024 6.15 14.06 -50.11
CA ASP A 1024 5.70 14.83 -48.95
C ASP A 1024 4.87 13.96 -47.97
N GLN A 1025 4.15 12.96 -48.47
CA GLN A 1025 3.42 12.00 -47.63
C GLN A 1025 4.36 11.29 -46.67
N GLN A 1026 5.50 10.78 -47.15
CA GLN A 1026 6.49 10.12 -46.30
C GLN A 1026 7.04 11.08 -45.24
N ARG A 1027 7.43 12.30 -45.63
CA ARG A 1027 7.95 13.30 -44.69
C ARG A 1027 6.93 13.69 -43.60
N ILE A 1028 5.67 13.83 -43.98
CA ILE A 1028 4.57 14.08 -43.02
C ILE A 1028 4.43 12.88 -42.09
N GLN A 1029 4.46 11.65 -42.60
CA GLN A 1029 4.37 10.45 -41.77
C GLN A 1029 5.52 10.38 -40.76
N ASP A 1030 6.76 10.58 -41.20
CA ASP A 1030 7.96 10.47 -40.36
C ASP A 1030 7.92 11.46 -39.17
N VAL A 1031 7.47 12.70 -39.39
CA VAL A 1031 7.36 13.68 -38.29
C VAL A 1031 6.22 13.35 -37.34
N TRP A 1032 5.08 12.87 -37.84
CA TRP A 1032 3.96 12.48 -36.98
C TRP A 1032 4.29 11.24 -36.15
N VAL A 1033 4.97 10.25 -36.73
CA VAL A 1033 5.52 9.10 -36.02
C VAL A 1033 6.50 9.55 -34.94
N SER A 1034 7.41 10.47 -35.28
CA SER A 1034 8.37 11.02 -34.32
C SER A 1034 7.66 11.75 -33.17
N TRP A 1035 6.69 12.59 -33.49
CA TRP A 1035 5.90 13.34 -32.52
C TRP A 1035 5.15 12.41 -31.57
N MET A 1036 4.40 11.42 -32.09
CA MET A 1036 3.68 10.44 -31.27
C MET A 1036 4.60 9.62 -30.36
N ASN A 1037 5.84 9.37 -30.78
CA ASN A 1037 6.84 8.64 -29.98
C ASN A 1037 7.48 9.48 -28.87
N MET A 1038 7.54 10.81 -29.02
CA MET A 1038 8.26 11.69 -28.09
C MET A 1038 7.55 11.84 -26.74
N ARG A 1039 6.23 11.61 -26.66
CA ARG A 1039 5.42 11.77 -25.44
C ARG A 1039 5.63 13.13 -24.76
N THR A 1040 5.81 14.19 -25.56
CA THR A 1040 5.98 15.57 -25.07
C THR A 1040 4.67 16.35 -25.14
N TRP A 1041 4.62 17.50 -24.48
CA TRP A 1041 3.50 18.44 -24.57
C TRP A 1041 3.65 19.42 -25.73
N ASP A 1042 4.73 19.29 -26.51
CA ASP A 1042 5.08 20.25 -27.54
C ASP A 1042 4.23 20.03 -28.79
N SER A 1043 3.89 21.11 -29.49
CA SER A 1043 3.19 21.07 -30.78
C SER A 1043 4.12 20.67 -31.92
N LEU A 1044 3.56 20.21 -33.04
CA LEU A 1044 4.34 19.71 -34.18
C LEU A 1044 5.34 20.77 -34.73
N ASP A 1045 5.01 22.05 -34.64
CA ASP A 1045 5.85 23.20 -35.04
C ASP A 1045 7.09 23.44 -34.18
N THR A 1046 7.18 22.78 -33.03
CA THR A 1046 8.42 22.79 -32.23
C THR A 1046 9.46 21.79 -32.75
N LEU A 1047 9.02 20.76 -33.49
CA LEU A 1047 9.88 19.68 -33.99
C LEU A 1047 10.43 19.94 -35.40
N ILE A 1048 9.74 20.77 -36.18
CA ILE A 1048 10.00 21.00 -37.60
C ILE A 1048 9.84 22.48 -37.96
N GLY A 1049 10.57 22.93 -38.98
CA GLY A 1049 10.44 24.29 -39.50
C GLY A 1049 9.12 24.54 -40.25
N ASP A 1050 8.73 25.82 -40.36
CA ASP A 1050 7.54 26.29 -41.07
C ASP A 1050 7.48 25.85 -42.56
N ASP A 1051 8.63 25.55 -43.16
CA ASP A 1051 8.78 25.07 -44.53
C ASP A 1051 8.48 23.57 -44.70
N HIS A 1052 8.37 22.83 -43.60
CA HIS A 1052 8.09 21.40 -43.64
C HIS A 1052 6.67 21.11 -44.19
N PRO A 1053 6.49 20.08 -45.03
CA PRO A 1053 5.18 19.75 -45.63
C PRO A 1053 4.02 19.59 -44.64
N ALA A 1054 4.32 19.13 -43.41
CA ALA A 1054 3.33 18.96 -42.34
C ALA A 1054 2.77 20.26 -41.77
N LEU A 1055 3.40 21.41 -42.06
CA LEU A 1055 2.93 22.75 -41.68
C LEU A 1055 2.65 23.64 -42.90
N SER A 1056 2.88 23.11 -44.10
CA SER A 1056 2.85 23.87 -45.33
C SER A 1056 1.44 24.37 -45.67
N LYS A 1057 1.33 25.67 -45.94
CA LYS A 1057 0.09 26.29 -46.46
C LYS A 1057 -0.33 25.70 -47.82
N LYS A 1058 0.58 25.04 -48.56
CA LYS A 1058 0.30 24.34 -49.83
C LYS A 1058 -0.79 23.29 -49.65
N TYR A 1059 -0.82 22.60 -48.51
CA TYR A 1059 -1.76 21.52 -48.23
C TYR A 1059 -2.92 21.97 -47.33
N LYS A 1060 -3.31 23.25 -47.40
CA LYS A 1060 -4.50 23.76 -46.69
C LYS A 1060 -5.74 22.94 -47.08
N GLY A 1061 -6.49 22.50 -46.08
CA GLY A 1061 -7.67 21.65 -46.25
C GLY A 1061 -7.36 20.16 -46.19
N VAL A 1062 -6.08 19.73 -46.13
CA VAL A 1062 -5.69 18.34 -45.88
C VAL A 1062 -5.69 18.12 -44.37
N GLY A 1063 -6.55 17.23 -43.87
CA GLY A 1063 -6.89 17.20 -42.45
C GLY A 1063 -5.70 16.96 -41.52
N ILE A 1064 -4.77 16.06 -41.86
CA ILE A 1064 -3.56 15.81 -41.05
C ILE A 1064 -2.58 17.01 -41.03
N VAL A 1065 -2.56 17.81 -42.10
CA VAL A 1065 -1.73 19.03 -42.16
C VAL A 1065 -2.40 20.16 -41.41
N ASP A 1066 -3.72 20.34 -41.57
CA ASP A 1066 -4.47 21.34 -40.82
C ASP A 1066 -4.41 21.06 -39.30
N LEU A 1067 -4.44 19.78 -38.91
CA LEU A 1067 -4.21 19.33 -37.53
C LEU A 1067 -2.78 19.63 -37.05
N GLY A 1068 -1.76 19.41 -37.88
CA GLY A 1068 -0.38 19.76 -37.52
C GLY A 1068 -0.17 21.26 -37.32
N ARG A 1069 -0.95 22.08 -38.03
CA ARG A 1069 -0.91 23.56 -37.96
C ARG A 1069 -1.74 24.14 -36.82
N SER A 1070 -2.66 23.38 -36.24
CA SER A 1070 -3.44 23.85 -35.10
C SER A 1070 -2.55 23.85 -33.88
N LYS A 1071 -2.19 25.05 -33.39
CA LYS A 1071 -1.40 25.22 -32.14
C LYS A 1071 -2.07 24.59 -30.93
N GLU A 1072 -3.39 24.48 -31.00
CA GLU A 1072 -4.22 23.69 -30.10
C GLU A 1072 -4.81 22.57 -30.97
N ALA A 1073 -4.42 21.31 -30.75
CA ALA A 1073 -5.14 20.23 -31.39
C ALA A 1073 -6.62 20.34 -30.98
N PRO A 1074 -7.58 20.20 -31.92
CA PRO A 1074 -8.98 20.26 -31.58
C PRO A 1074 -9.27 19.25 -30.47
N MET A 1075 -9.78 19.76 -29.34
CA MET A 1075 -10.46 18.93 -28.34
C MET A 1075 -11.55 18.14 -29.07
N ALA A 1076 -11.81 16.91 -28.62
CA ALA A 1076 -12.69 15.95 -29.28
C ALA A 1076 -13.94 16.60 -29.95
N GLY A 1077 -14.06 16.48 -31.29
CA GLY A 1077 -15.32 16.75 -32.00
C GLY A 1077 -15.36 17.89 -33.03
N GLU A 1078 -14.27 18.63 -33.28
CA GLU A 1078 -14.30 19.76 -34.25
C GLU A 1078 -13.93 19.36 -35.69
N ALA A 1079 -13.24 18.24 -35.90
CA ALA A 1079 -12.99 17.75 -37.25
C ALA A 1079 -14.31 17.22 -37.87
N PRO A 1080 -14.67 17.66 -39.09
CA PRO A 1080 -15.87 17.17 -39.77
C PRO A 1080 -15.81 15.64 -39.93
N PRO A 1081 -16.96 14.94 -39.84
CA PRO A 1081 -16.99 13.49 -40.01
C PRO A 1081 -16.53 13.14 -41.42
N ILE A 1082 -15.73 12.10 -41.54
CA ILE A 1082 -15.30 11.56 -42.83
C ILE A 1082 -15.68 10.09 -42.84
N ASN A 1083 -16.53 9.71 -43.79
CA ASN A 1083 -17.08 8.36 -43.94
C ASN A 1083 -17.81 7.81 -42.70
N GLY A 1084 -18.51 8.67 -41.94
CA GLY A 1084 -19.28 8.26 -40.74
C GLY A 1084 -18.44 8.02 -39.49
N HIS A 1085 -17.22 8.56 -39.46
CA HIS A 1085 -16.31 8.48 -38.32
C HIS A 1085 -15.71 9.84 -37.98
N HIS A 1086 -15.38 9.97 -36.69
CA HIS A 1086 -14.67 11.10 -36.13
C HIS A 1086 -13.29 10.69 -35.65
N VAL A 1087 -12.34 11.60 -35.82
CA VAL A 1087 -11.04 11.50 -35.17
C VAL A 1087 -11.06 12.39 -33.92
N VAL A 1088 -10.74 11.80 -32.78
CA VAL A 1088 -10.61 12.48 -31.49
C VAL A 1088 -9.17 12.35 -31.00
N ALA A 1089 -8.68 13.36 -30.29
CA ALA A 1089 -7.29 13.44 -29.83
C ALA A 1089 -7.23 13.64 -28.32
N ASN A 1090 -6.39 12.84 -27.67
CA ASN A 1090 -5.91 13.09 -26.31
C ASN A 1090 -4.53 13.73 -26.39
N HIS A 1091 -4.48 15.07 -26.39
CA HIS A 1091 -3.22 15.79 -26.56
C HIS A 1091 -2.24 15.54 -25.42
N LYS A 1092 -2.73 15.38 -24.17
CA LYS A 1092 -1.89 15.12 -22.99
C LYS A 1092 -1.02 13.87 -23.15
N ASN A 1093 -1.54 12.88 -23.88
CA ASN A 1093 -0.86 11.60 -24.11
C ASN A 1093 -0.44 11.40 -25.57
N GLN A 1094 -0.65 12.38 -26.45
CA GLN A 1094 -0.42 12.29 -27.90
C GLN A 1094 -1.12 11.09 -28.57
N GLN A 1095 -2.34 10.76 -28.12
CA GLN A 1095 -3.10 9.61 -28.63
C GLN A 1095 -4.23 10.06 -29.54
N PHE A 1096 -4.42 9.36 -30.66
CA PHE A 1096 -5.54 9.60 -31.56
C PHE A 1096 -6.44 8.39 -31.62
N TYR A 1097 -7.74 8.65 -31.71
CA TYR A 1097 -8.75 7.62 -31.82
C TYR A 1097 -9.73 7.93 -32.93
N ARG A 1098 -10.24 6.87 -33.56
CA ARG A 1098 -11.37 6.87 -34.48
C ARG A 1098 -12.60 6.41 -33.71
N VAL A 1099 -13.70 7.15 -33.85
CA VAL A 1099 -14.97 6.87 -33.18
C VAL A 1099 -16.11 6.94 -34.21
N PRO A 1100 -17.00 5.94 -34.30
CA PRO A 1100 -18.18 6.00 -35.17
C PRO A 1100 -19.16 7.12 -34.79
N ASP A 1101 -19.88 7.67 -35.76
CA ASP A 1101 -20.88 8.73 -35.53
C ASP A 1101 -21.91 8.33 -34.47
N ARG A 1102 -22.39 7.08 -34.49
CA ARG A 1102 -23.35 6.60 -33.48
C ARG A 1102 -22.83 6.78 -32.06
N THR A 1103 -21.54 6.50 -31.85
CA THR A 1103 -20.87 6.52 -30.55
C THR A 1103 -20.60 7.94 -30.11
N ARG A 1104 -20.13 8.79 -31.02
CA ARG A 1104 -19.98 10.23 -30.76
C ARG A 1104 -21.31 10.86 -30.35
N ASN A 1105 -22.37 10.58 -31.11
CA ASN A 1105 -23.70 11.17 -30.87
C ASN A 1105 -24.35 10.64 -29.58
N ALA A 1106 -23.94 9.44 -29.15
CA ALA A 1106 -24.37 8.79 -27.92
C ALA A 1106 -23.48 9.09 -26.69
N ALA A 1107 -22.40 9.84 -26.85
CA ALA A 1107 -21.44 10.09 -25.78
C ALA A 1107 -22.09 10.88 -24.63
N PRO A 1108 -21.94 10.45 -23.37
CA PRO A 1108 -22.55 11.15 -22.23
C PRO A 1108 -22.09 12.61 -22.07
N SER A 1109 -20.83 12.89 -22.46
CA SER A 1109 -20.29 14.24 -22.56
C SER A 1109 -19.19 14.34 -23.63
N PRO A 1110 -18.80 15.56 -24.04
CA PRO A 1110 -17.60 15.76 -24.86
C PRO A 1110 -16.32 15.28 -24.18
N TYR A 1111 -16.24 15.35 -22.84
CA TYR A 1111 -15.09 14.88 -22.08
C TYR A 1111 -14.92 13.36 -22.20
N SER A 1112 -16.02 12.60 -22.22
CA SER A 1112 -15.99 11.15 -22.45
C SER A 1112 -15.37 10.75 -23.80
N LEU A 1113 -15.29 11.67 -24.77
CA LEU A 1113 -14.64 11.44 -26.06
C LEU A 1113 -13.13 11.75 -26.05
N THR A 1114 -12.57 12.17 -24.92
CA THR A 1114 -11.13 12.45 -24.80
C THR A 1114 -10.30 11.18 -24.66
N ALA A 1115 -10.84 10.10 -24.09
CA ALA A 1115 -10.20 8.79 -24.08
C ALA A 1115 -11.21 7.64 -23.95
N PRO A 1116 -10.87 6.42 -24.42
CA PRO A 1116 -11.65 5.21 -24.22
C PRO A 1116 -12.10 4.96 -22.76
N GLN A 1117 -11.19 5.17 -21.80
CA GLN A 1117 -11.48 4.94 -20.38
C GLN A 1117 -12.47 5.96 -19.82
N GLU A 1118 -12.36 7.23 -20.26
CA GLU A 1118 -13.31 8.30 -19.90
C GLU A 1118 -14.71 7.99 -20.45
N TYR A 1119 -14.78 7.42 -21.66
CA TYR A 1119 -16.02 6.96 -22.26
C TYR A 1119 -16.71 5.90 -21.40
N PHE A 1120 -15.95 4.88 -20.98
CA PHE A 1120 -16.48 3.84 -20.10
C PHE A 1120 -16.93 4.41 -18.76
N ALA A 1121 -16.07 5.20 -18.10
CA ALA A 1121 -16.32 5.76 -16.78
C ALA A 1121 -17.56 6.68 -16.76
N GLU A 1122 -17.75 7.53 -17.76
CA GLU A 1122 -18.97 8.34 -17.87
C GLU A 1122 -20.21 7.51 -18.18
N CYS A 1123 -20.10 6.46 -19.01
CA CYS A 1123 -21.21 5.55 -19.23
C CYS A 1123 -21.60 4.83 -17.93
N TYR A 1124 -20.62 4.36 -17.17
CA TYR A 1124 -20.82 3.73 -15.86
C TYR A 1124 -21.51 4.69 -14.89
N ALA A 1125 -21.03 5.92 -14.83
CA ALA A 1125 -21.57 6.93 -13.94
C ALA A 1125 -23.02 7.28 -14.32
N GLU A 1126 -23.35 7.48 -15.59
CA GLU A 1126 -24.74 7.69 -16.03
C GLU A 1126 -25.61 6.45 -15.76
N TYR A 1127 -25.07 5.25 -15.87
CA TYR A 1127 -25.79 4.00 -15.63
C TYR A 1127 -26.28 3.90 -14.17
N TYR A 1128 -25.44 4.24 -13.20
CA TYR A 1128 -25.77 4.18 -11.77
C TYR A 1128 -26.31 5.49 -11.18
N TYR A 1129 -26.23 6.62 -11.89
CA TYR A 1129 -26.56 7.93 -11.35
C TYR A 1129 -27.99 8.01 -10.78
N SER A 1130 -28.98 7.51 -11.52
CA SER A 1130 -30.40 7.55 -11.14
C SER A 1130 -30.84 6.37 -10.27
N PHE A 1131 -29.95 5.40 -10.04
CA PHE A 1131 -30.23 4.22 -9.23
C PHE A 1131 -29.95 4.53 -7.75
N THR A 1132 -30.95 4.38 -6.89
CA THR A 1132 -30.84 4.71 -5.45
C THR A 1132 -30.97 3.51 -4.53
N GLY A 1133 -30.89 2.28 -5.08
CA GLY A 1133 -31.03 1.05 -4.33
C GLY A 1133 -32.23 0.20 -4.77
N PRO A 1134 -32.53 -0.89 -4.03
CA PRO A 1134 -33.61 -1.81 -4.35
C PRO A 1134 -34.96 -1.11 -4.59
N GLY A 1135 -35.66 -1.49 -5.67
CA GLY A 1135 -36.93 -0.88 -6.08
C GLY A 1135 -36.80 0.28 -7.07
N THR A 1136 -35.58 0.60 -7.51
CA THR A 1136 -35.30 1.61 -8.55
C THR A 1136 -34.45 1.07 -9.69
N GLU A 1137 -34.40 -0.25 -9.86
CA GLU A 1137 -33.60 -0.92 -10.90
C GLU A 1137 -33.99 -0.49 -12.32
N ASP A 1138 -35.27 -0.15 -12.54
CA ASP A 1138 -35.79 0.38 -13.80
C ASP A 1138 -35.18 1.73 -14.19
N LYS A 1139 -34.64 2.47 -13.21
CA LYS A 1139 -33.97 3.77 -13.42
C LYS A 1139 -32.50 3.65 -13.83
N LYS A 1140 -31.91 2.45 -13.82
CA LYS A 1140 -30.54 2.24 -14.31
C LYS A 1140 -30.42 2.59 -15.77
N GLY A 1141 -29.25 3.04 -16.18
CA GLY A 1141 -28.97 3.40 -17.57
C GLY A 1141 -29.36 4.83 -17.95
N GLY A 1142 -30.23 5.51 -17.19
CA GLY A 1142 -30.55 6.91 -17.40
C GLY A 1142 -30.82 7.27 -18.88
N ARG A 1143 -29.94 8.08 -19.46
CA ARG A 1143 -29.99 8.53 -20.87
C ARG A 1143 -29.10 7.74 -21.83
N LEU A 1144 -28.44 6.68 -21.36
CA LEU A 1144 -27.64 5.83 -22.21
C LEU A 1144 -28.51 5.23 -23.33
N PRO A 1145 -27.96 5.09 -24.55
CA PRO A 1145 -28.57 4.29 -25.60
C PRO A 1145 -28.95 2.89 -25.12
N GLY A 1146 -30.00 2.33 -25.70
CA GLY A 1146 -30.46 0.98 -25.35
C GLY A 1146 -29.38 -0.10 -25.52
N TRP A 1147 -28.49 0.05 -26.49
CA TRP A 1147 -27.38 -0.89 -26.72
C TRP A 1147 -26.27 -0.79 -25.67
N ILE A 1148 -25.97 0.42 -25.17
CA ILE A 1148 -25.02 0.60 -24.04
C ILE A 1148 -25.65 0.05 -22.77
N LYS A 1149 -26.87 0.49 -22.46
CA LYS A 1149 -27.60 0.00 -21.27
C LYS A 1149 -27.71 -1.52 -21.27
N GLY A 1150 -28.10 -2.12 -22.40
CA GLY A 1150 -28.23 -3.57 -22.52
C GLY A 1150 -26.90 -4.30 -22.28
N TRP A 1151 -25.78 -3.74 -22.72
CA TRP A 1151 -24.46 -4.29 -22.40
C TRP A 1151 -24.13 -4.17 -20.91
N PHE A 1152 -24.39 -3.02 -20.26
CA PHE A 1152 -24.19 -2.87 -18.81
C PHE A 1152 -25.08 -3.81 -18.00
N ASP A 1153 -26.36 -3.97 -18.38
CA ASP A 1153 -27.29 -4.91 -17.74
C ASP A 1153 -26.76 -6.36 -17.81
N GLN A 1154 -26.10 -6.73 -18.90
CA GLN A 1154 -25.61 -8.09 -19.16
C GLN A 1154 -24.22 -8.37 -18.62
N ASN A 1155 -23.35 -7.36 -18.51
CA ASN A 1155 -21.91 -7.53 -18.26
C ASN A 1155 -21.39 -6.77 -17.03
N ILE A 1156 -22.11 -5.77 -16.51
CA ILE A 1156 -21.67 -4.95 -15.37
C ILE A 1156 -22.57 -5.16 -14.16
N ASP A 1157 -23.88 -5.10 -14.33
CA ASP A 1157 -24.82 -5.33 -13.22
C ASP A 1157 -24.85 -6.80 -12.78
N THR A 1158 -24.47 -7.68 -13.69
CA THR A 1158 -24.31 -9.13 -13.50
C THR A 1158 -22.95 -9.52 -12.96
N LEU A 1159 -21.99 -8.60 -12.79
CA LEU A 1159 -20.79 -8.79 -11.97
C LEU A 1159 -21.26 -8.95 -10.51
N LYS A 1160 -21.93 -10.07 -10.27
CA LYS A 1160 -22.73 -10.37 -9.10
C LYS A 1160 -21.77 -10.72 -8.00
N HIS A 1161 -21.57 -9.79 -7.08
CA HIS A 1161 -21.00 -10.11 -5.77
C HIS A 1161 -21.60 -9.20 -4.68
N ASN A 1162 -22.92 -9.32 -4.49
CA ASN A 1162 -23.58 -8.95 -3.24
C ASN A 1162 -24.56 -10.08 -2.83
N PRO A 1163 -24.24 -10.92 -1.83
CA PRO A 1163 -25.14 -11.95 -1.34
C PRO A 1163 -26.46 -11.41 -0.75
N ALA A 1164 -26.58 -10.10 -0.50
CA ALA A 1164 -27.83 -9.50 -0.01
C ALA A 1164 -28.95 -9.38 -1.06
N ARG A 1165 -28.71 -9.72 -2.34
CA ARG A 1165 -29.73 -9.66 -3.40
C ARG A 1165 -30.37 -10.99 -3.78
N ASP A 1166 -29.86 -12.13 -3.31
CA ASP A 1166 -30.46 -13.45 -3.58
C ASP A 1166 -31.57 -13.84 -2.56
N ARG A 1167 -32.14 -12.86 -1.84
CA ARG A 1167 -33.44 -13.02 -1.16
C ARG A 1167 -34.53 -12.28 -1.93
N LYS A 1168 -34.95 -12.86 -3.06
CA LYS A 1168 -36.31 -12.78 -3.55
C LYS A 1168 -36.83 -14.18 -3.79
#